data_AF-A0A166F3W1-F1
#
_entry.id   AF-A0A166F3W1-F1
#
_cell.length_a   1.000
_cell.length_b   1.000
_cell.length_c   1.000
_cell.angle_alpha   90.00
_cell.angle_beta   90.00
_cell.angle_gamma   90.00
#
_symmetry.space_group_name_H-M   'P 1'
#
loop_
_entity.id
_entity.type
_entity.pdbx_description
1 polymer ?
#
loop_
_entity_poly.entity_id
_entity_poly.type
_entity_poly.pdbx_seq_one_letter_code
_entity_poly.pdbx_strand_id
1 'polypeptide(L)'
;MSELKKILLVPTAYNKRALEDIERYISVYKHKFEINVLLNELDSLTIEKDGYNLVKNGTSYGRYLKHTSDYVIDAGSMNSGFKGSSKTKWVSVWHGIPYKKMFADFDEKSLNDGIKYSEAYDIMISMSPYYSETFLRNAMLYFGEIKELGSAKIDKLFANEGKTLNIKYELGIPLDKKIILYAPTYREKGKFSLPFDPMKLIESLPNSEEFILIIKLHYLSWLDQNTFNCNIVDYTNYPEVLDLMLISDILISDYSSLILDYSVLNKPIILFQHDKEEYLKNMGTYFDFEDFIPKKQIVQTEKELYNLVGGELENDNSKLREFFYPYENGNSTEKIVKALDFDDSPRRFKEIIFLINELNQIGGVHSFVTNMAKYYKNAYNSKIFVIAIKEFAYDKNFIKLFESEYVDFTWSSQTNPGMCKTILRNTNGYVISMQFNAHSHFQKFLKDKNSILMVHGDVKEFISNNISTWCLNSLNSYELHSYKKLIVLSKKQENLLKPHLNDNIQKKLTNINNSVELNHTPSEQASKNNFAYIGRLSKDKNSMDLINIGKEIKRENLDFKINIYGTGELSGKIEKEIKYNNLENILFLRGYEENKGKIFKNNCALISVSETGGFGSVILEAYSFGRSVILFNSFTITLDLVEDNKTGFLVDLYDYPSFIEKMKKINGIKEEDIKKQIEKFDNEKIFKEWNNIFSQIEDEEGINPKNKIKTSKNKKSNLKSKTKGKTKITKTHSKRNNNRRQKTINYLNKKLPKLTKKLKSSIYELQGKKPIVSVIIPCYNSTATIKDAVQSVLRQKLKDIEIVVVDDGSKNRVKDIIDGFNSFKIKYYYKEHSGLGLTRNCGIENANGEYLFFLDSDDKITKNSLNDLVTFAKDKNLNVVSGITKRHNMITNDETLWLPSIYNEKRIDNIKSRLSLYKDTLSTNKLYRKDYLVENNLLFENVLYEDKLFTTKLYTRTENIGILDQIVYIWNVRENNSSITTSLTPENFKERIKSIVMLWDHLPEYKKPDIFAFFVNHDMILYVRKFKFFTAKEKKEVFELIQGFCNKYGNYLYPKLVNKTRLRIIYCAMENDYESFLKIVNTISNDFRK
;
A
#
# COMPACT_ATOMS: atom_id res chain seq x y z
N MET A 1 -11.21 27.21 -13.83
CA MET A 1 -10.39 27.10 -12.61
C MET A 1 -9.49 28.31 -12.53
N SER A 2 -9.35 28.83 -11.32
CA SER A 2 -8.70 30.10 -11.00
C SER A 2 -7.17 30.03 -11.16
N GLU A 3 -6.52 31.16 -11.43
CA GLU A 3 -5.06 31.30 -11.30
C GLU A 3 -4.62 31.45 -9.83
N LEU A 4 -5.57 31.64 -8.93
CA LEU A 4 -5.33 31.77 -7.49
C LEU A 4 -4.85 30.44 -6.89
N LYS A 5 -4.02 30.53 -5.86
CA LYS A 5 -3.64 29.37 -5.06
C LYS A 5 -4.83 28.83 -4.26
N LYS A 6 -4.76 27.56 -3.87
CA LYS A 6 -5.84 26.83 -3.19
C LYS A 6 -5.61 26.78 -1.68
N ILE A 7 -6.60 27.20 -0.91
CA ILE A 7 -6.66 26.97 0.54
C ILE A 7 -7.72 25.92 0.82
N LEU A 8 -7.35 24.86 1.54
CA LEU A 8 -8.29 23.90 2.11
C LEU A 8 -8.53 24.23 3.58
N LEU A 9 -9.78 24.48 3.92
CA LEU A 9 -10.23 24.64 5.31
C LEU A 9 -10.89 23.36 5.78
N VAL A 10 -10.49 22.88 6.96
CA VAL A 10 -10.98 21.61 7.50
C VAL A 10 -11.49 21.82 8.94
N PRO A 11 -12.82 21.83 9.15
CA PRO A 11 -13.39 21.99 10.48
C PRO A 11 -13.24 20.70 11.29
N THR A 12 -13.33 20.82 12.62
CA THR A 12 -13.24 19.70 13.54
C THR A 12 -14.26 18.62 13.18
N ALA A 13 -13.80 17.36 13.11
CA ALA A 13 -14.59 16.21 12.68
C ALA A 13 -15.29 16.36 11.31
N TYR A 14 -14.87 17.31 10.45
CA TYR A 14 -15.54 17.65 9.19
C TYR A 14 -17.02 18.03 9.38
N ASN A 15 -17.36 18.57 10.55
CA ASN A 15 -18.73 18.88 10.93
C ASN A 15 -19.06 20.34 10.60
N LYS A 16 -20.23 20.56 10.01
CA LYS A 16 -20.73 21.92 9.74
C LYS A 16 -20.89 22.74 11.03
N ARG A 17 -21.15 22.08 12.17
CA ARG A 17 -21.27 22.73 13.49
C ARG A 17 -19.95 23.27 14.03
N ALA A 18 -18.80 22.84 13.48
CA ALA A 18 -17.47 23.30 13.88
C ALA A 18 -16.85 24.27 12.85
N LEU A 19 -17.69 24.93 12.04
CA LEU A 19 -17.21 25.95 11.09
C LEU A 19 -16.66 27.18 11.80
N GLU A 20 -17.13 27.49 13.00
CA GLU A 20 -16.70 28.63 13.83
C GLU A 20 -15.18 28.67 14.08
N ASP A 21 -14.50 27.53 14.08
CA ASP A 21 -13.04 27.43 14.22
C ASP A 21 -12.27 28.00 13.00
N ILE A 22 -12.89 27.99 11.81
CA ILE A 22 -12.19 28.23 10.53
C ILE A 22 -12.90 29.21 9.58
N GLU A 23 -14.17 29.52 9.79
CA GLU A 23 -14.99 30.31 8.86
C GLU A 23 -14.44 31.73 8.67
N ARG A 24 -13.81 32.30 9.71
CA ARG A 24 -13.24 33.64 9.68
C ARG A 24 -12.07 33.77 8.70
N TYR A 25 -11.42 32.67 8.35
CA TYR A 25 -10.41 32.68 7.30
C TYR A 25 -11.02 32.87 5.90
N ILE A 26 -12.30 32.50 5.70
CA ILE A 26 -12.99 32.69 4.43
C ILE A 26 -13.10 34.17 4.11
N SER A 27 -13.58 34.99 5.05
CA SER A 27 -13.79 36.42 4.81
C SER A 27 -12.51 37.16 4.45
N VAL A 28 -11.38 36.75 5.02
CA VAL A 28 -10.07 37.37 4.77
C VAL A 28 -9.44 36.88 3.46
N TYR A 29 -9.59 35.60 3.13
CA TYR A 29 -8.90 35.00 1.98
C TYR A 29 -9.74 34.90 0.69
N LYS A 30 -11.07 35.09 0.73
CA LYS A 30 -11.99 34.82 -0.40
C LYS A 30 -11.67 35.56 -1.71
N HIS A 31 -10.96 36.68 -1.64
CA HIS A 31 -10.55 37.46 -2.81
C HIS A 31 -9.10 37.21 -3.25
N LYS A 32 -8.34 36.42 -2.47
CA LYS A 32 -6.92 36.14 -2.67
C LYS A 32 -6.64 34.68 -3.04
N PHE A 33 -7.54 33.78 -2.69
CA PHE A 33 -7.35 32.34 -2.85
C PHE A 33 -8.62 31.65 -3.35
N GLU A 34 -8.45 30.51 -4.01
CA GLU A 34 -9.53 29.55 -4.21
C GLU A 34 -9.74 28.75 -2.91
N ILE A 35 -10.84 29.02 -2.21
CA ILE A 35 -11.11 28.39 -0.91
C ILE A 35 -12.03 27.19 -1.08
N ASN A 36 -11.64 26.06 -0.48
CA ASN A 36 -12.44 24.86 -0.40
C ASN A 36 -12.61 24.44 1.07
N VAL A 37 -13.83 24.12 1.51
CA VAL A 37 -14.15 23.70 2.88
C VAL A 37 -14.65 22.27 2.87
N LEU A 38 -14.09 21.41 3.71
CA LEU A 38 -14.35 19.97 3.66
C LEU A 38 -15.33 19.50 4.75
N LEU A 39 -16.49 18.93 4.36
CA LEU A 39 -17.57 18.53 5.28
C LEU A 39 -18.07 17.09 5.05
N ASN A 40 -18.47 16.37 6.10
CA ASN A 40 -19.04 15.02 5.96
C ASN A 40 -20.46 15.02 5.38
N GLU A 41 -21.31 15.91 5.90
CA GLU A 41 -22.74 15.97 5.57
C GLU A 41 -23.00 17.04 4.51
N LEU A 42 -23.03 16.61 3.25
CA LEU A 42 -23.36 17.42 2.08
C LEU A 42 -24.23 16.62 1.12
N ASP A 43 -25.29 17.25 0.60
CA ASP A 43 -26.25 16.65 -0.33
C ASP A 43 -25.65 16.42 -1.73
N SER A 44 -24.66 17.24 -2.11
CA SER A 44 -23.93 17.12 -3.36
C SER A 44 -22.42 16.90 -3.12
N LEU A 45 -21.68 16.55 -4.17
CA LEU A 45 -20.22 16.43 -4.10
C LEU A 45 -19.55 17.79 -3.81
N THR A 46 -20.13 18.86 -4.35
CA THR A 46 -19.64 20.23 -4.21
C THR A 46 -20.82 21.21 -4.27
N ILE A 47 -20.79 22.24 -3.43
CA ILE A 47 -21.72 23.37 -3.46
C ILE A 47 -20.88 24.64 -3.57
N GLU A 48 -21.06 25.39 -4.65
CA GLU A 48 -20.42 26.71 -4.82
C GLU A 48 -21.13 27.75 -3.95
N LYS A 49 -20.35 28.58 -3.28
CA LYS A 49 -20.79 29.73 -2.48
C LYS A 49 -20.03 30.97 -2.95
N ASP A 50 -20.50 32.15 -2.54
CA ASP A 50 -19.81 33.40 -2.85
C ASP A 50 -18.41 33.41 -2.21
N GLY A 51 -17.38 33.29 -3.04
CA GLY A 51 -15.97 33.33 -2.63
C GLY A 51 -15.37 32.02 -2.07
N TYR A 52 -16.12 30.91 -2.02
CA TYR A 52 -15.60 29.61 -1.55
C TYR A 52 -16.48 28.42 -1.99
N ASN A 53 -15.95 27.20 -1.87
CA ASN A 53 -16.67 25.96 -2.19
C ASN A 53 -16.82 25.06 -0.97
N LEU A 54 -18.00 24.48 -0.78
CA LEU A 54 -18.21 23.37 0.16
C LEU A 54 -17.99 22.05 -0.57
N VAL A 55 -17.20 21.15 0.01
CA VAL A 55 -16.79 19.89 -0.61
C VAL A 55 -17.04 18.71 0.32
N LYS A 56 -17.62 17.63 -0.22
CA LYS A 56 -17.94 16.43 0.55
C LYS A 56 -16.68 15.62 0.88
N ASN A 57 -16.41 15.43 2.18
CA ASN A 57 -15.36 14.58 2.71
C ASN A 57 -15.60 13.10 2.36
N GLY A 58 -14.54 12.29 2.39
CA GLY A 58 -14.60 10.87 2.02
C GLY A 58 -14.74 10.62 0.52
N THR A 59 -15.05 11.64 -0.28
CA THR A 59 -15.07 11.55 -1.74
C THR A 59 -13.66 11.61 -2.32
N SER A 60 -13.52 11.13 -3.56
CA SER A 60 -12.26 11.21 -4.27
C SER A 60 -11.83 12.64 -4.56
N TYR A 61 -12.77 13.59 -4.67
CA TYR A 61 -12.47 15.02 -4.80
C TYR A 61 -11.94 15.63 -3.50
N GLY A 62 -12.61 15.36 -2.39
CA GLY A 62 -12.11 15.77 -1.06
C GLY A 62 -10.70 15.23 -0.79
N ARG A 63 -10.41 14.00 -1.20
CA ARG A 63 -9.06 13.41 -1.08
C ARG A 63 -8.05 14.07 -2.02
N TYR A 64 -8.42 14.42 -3.25
CA TYR A 64 -7.57 15.18 -4.19
C TYR A 64 -7.18 16.55 -3.61
N LEU A 65 -8.11 17.29 -3.01
CA LEU A 65 -7.83 18.60 -2.41
C LEU A 65 -6.81 18.51 -1.27
N LYS A 66 -6.88 17.47 -0.43
CA LYS A 66 -5.88 17.22 0.64
C LYS A 66 -4.44 17.10 0.11
N HIS A 67 -4.26 16.74 -1.16
CA HIS A 67 -2.94 16.59 -1.80
C HIS A 67 -2.55 17.74 -2.73
N THR A 68 -3.51 18.54 -3.20
CA THR A 68 -3.29 19.54 -4.25
C THR A 68 -3.39 20.97 -3.77
N SER A 69 -4.02 21.21 -2.63
CA SER A 69 -4.03 22.53 -2.00
C SER A 69 -2.62 23.03 -1.72
N ASP A 70 -2.47 24.35 -1.75
CA ASP A 70 -1.22 25.04 -1.44
C ASP A 70 -1.05 25.18 0.07
N TYR A 71 -2.17 25.51 0.73
CA TYR A 71 -2.26 25.68 2.17
C TYR A 71 -3.44 24.90 2.74
N VAL A 72 -3.28 24.39 3.96
CA VAL A 72 -4.34 23.75 4.73
C VAL A 72 -4.44 24.44 6.09
N ILE A 73 -5.65 24.84 6.48
CA ILE A 73 -5.98 25.29 7.83
C ILE A 73 -6.96 24.29 8.42
N ASP A 74 -6.55 23.62 9.49
CA ASP A 74 -7.29 22.52 10.11
C ASP A 74 -7.57 22.81 11.59
N ALA A 75 -8.80 22.57 12.02
CA ALA A 75 -9.24 22.70 13.42
C ALA A 75 -9.02 21.40 14.24
N GLY A 76 -8.18 20.49 13.75
CA GLY A 76 -7.76 19.30 14.49
C GLY A 76 -8.40 18.01 14.01
N SER A 77 -8.73 17.92 12.73
CA SER A 77 -9.46 16.80 12.14
C SER A 77 -8.57 15.75 11.44
N MET A 78 -7.26 16.03 11.24
CA MET A 78 -6.43 15.24 10.34
C MET A 78 -5.35 14.38 11.00
N ASN A 79 -5.11 13.24 10.37
CA ASN A 79 -4.07 12.26 10.72
C ASN A 79 -2.88 12.40 9.74
N SER A 80 -1.64 12.28 10.21
CA SER A 80 -0.40 12.44 9.41
C SER A 80 -0.37 11.66 8.10
N GLY A 81 -1.13 10.56 7.98
CA GLY A 81 -1.25 9.79 6.74
C GLY A 81 -1.79 10.55 5.51
N PHE A 82 -2.30 11.77 5.68
CA PHE A 82 -2.84 12.60 4.58
C PHE A 82 -1.90 13.71 4.10
N LYS A 83 -0.81 14.02 4.82
CA LYS A 83 0.20 14.99 4.37
C LYS A 83 1.03 14.36 3.24
N GLY A 84 0.51 14.47 2.02
CA GLY A 84 1.05 13.77 0.84
C GLY A 84 2.18 14.48 0.11
N SER A 85 2.48 15.74 0.45
CA SER A 85 3.55 16.51 -0.18
C SER A 85 4.24 17.40 0.84
N SER A 86 5.58 17.44 0.82
CA SER A 86 6.39 18.37 1.61
C SER A 86 6.20 19.84 1.20
N LYS A 87 5.51 20.12 0.08
CA LYS A 87 5.28 21.47 -0.42
C LYS A 87 3.99 22.12 0.09
N THR A 88 3.05 21.32 0.61
CA THR A 88 1.80 21.89 1.16
C THR A 88 2.07 22.32 2.59
N LYS A 89 1.73 23.57 2.93
CA LYS A 89 1.92 24.08 4.29
C LYS A 89 0.65 23.85 5.11
N TRP A 90 0.77 23.07 6.18
CA TRP A 90 -0.33 22.65 7.05
C TRP A 90 -0.29 23.42 8.36
N VAL A 91 -1.39 24.11 8.66
CA VAL A 91 -1.55 24.91 9.87
C VAL A 91 -2.68 24.30 10.70
N SER A 92 -2.40 23.99 11.95
CA SER A 92 -3.45 23.64 12.92
C SER A 92 -3.85 24.87 13.72
N VAL A 93 -5.15 25.11 13.81
CA VAL A 93 -5.75 26.10 14.74
C VAL A 93 -6.42 25.43 15.94
N TRP A 94 -6.57 24.10 15.89
CA TRP A 94 -7.30 23.30 16.87
C TRP A 94 -8.68 23.90 17.20
N HIS A 95 -9.27 23.53 18.34
CA HIS A 95 -10.64 23.95 18.71
C HIS A 95 -10.76 24.49 20.15
N GLY A 96 -9.63 24.81 20.80
CA GLY A 96 -9.61 25.44 22.12
C GLY A 96 -8.62 24.81 23.10
N ILE A 97 -8.55 25.40 24.30
CA ILE A 97 -7.67 24.97 25.38
C ILE A 97 -8.34 23.79 26.12
N PRO A 98 -7.67 22.63 26.25
CA PRO A 98 -8.25 21.49 26.92
C PRO A 98 -8.26 21.70 28.43
N TYR A 99 -9.41 21.43 29.04
CA TYR A 99 -9.52 21.29 30.49
C TYR A 99 -9.09 19.88 30.96
N LYS A 100 -9.43 18.87 30.16
CA LYS A 100 -9.20 17.44 30.43
C LYS A 100 -7.84 17.02 29.89
N LYS A 101 -7.16 16.12 30.59
CA LYS A 101 -5.94 15.48 30.09
C LYS A 101 -6.22 14.74 28.78
N MET A 102 -5.33 14.89 27.82
CA MET A 102 -5.45 14.31 26.48
C MET A 102 -4.13 13.66 26.06
N PHE A 103 -4.19 12.77 25.06
CA PHE A 103 -3.02 12.14 24.44
C PHE A 103 -2.04 11.55 25.46
N ALA A 104 -0.77 11.96 25.45
CA ALA A 104 0.27 11.42 26.32
C ALA A 104 -0.05 11.60 27.82
N ASP A 105 -0.82 12.63 28.18
CA ASP A 105 -1.19 12.91 29.57
C ASP A 105 -2.46 12.18 30.02
N PHE A 106 -3.27 11.68 29.08
CA PHE A 106 -4.47 10.90 29.41
C PHE A 106 -4.13 9.43 29.65
N ASP A 107 -3.61 8.76 28.62
CA ASP A 107 -3.15 7.38 28.70
C ASP A 107 -2.13 7.03 27.59
N GLU A 108 -1.39 5.95 27.82
CA GLU A 108 -0.36 5.49 26.88
C GLU A 108 -0.95 5.01 25.53
N LYS A 109 -2.22 4.57 25.51
CA LYS A 109 -2.89 4.12 24.27
C LYS A 109 -3.10 5.30 23.31
N SER A 110 -3.32 6.49 23.86
CA SER A 110 -3.59 7.74 23.16
C SER A 110 -2.33 8.45 22.67
N LEU A 111 -1.14 8.00 23.10
CA LEU A 111 0.17 8.54 22.69
C LEU A 111 0.36 8.50 21.16
N ASN A 112 -0.06 7.40 20.52
CA ASN A 112 0.07 7.24 19.08
C ASN A 112 -0.74 8.29 18.31
N ASP A 113 -1.87 8.73 18.86
CA ASP A 113 -2.70 9.74 18.22
C ASP A 113 -2.08 11.13 18.39
N GLY A 114 -1.55 11.47 19.58
CA GLY A 114 -0.76 12.69 19.79
C GLY A 114 0.40 12.81 18.79
N ILE A 115 1.19 11.74 18.61
CA ILE A 115 2.30 11.69 17.64
C ILE A 115 1.80 11.89 16.20
N LYS A 116 0.66 11.30 15.82
CA LYS A 116 0.10 11.50 14.47
C LYS A 116 -0.30 12.95 14.22
N TYR A 117 -0.89 13.61 15.21
CA TYR A 117 -1.24 15.03 15.08
C TYR A 117 0.02 15.90 15.06
N SER A 118 1.00 15.62 15.91
CA SER A 118 2.29 16.32 15.95
C SER A 118 3.02 16.31 14.60
N GLU A 119 2.97 15.18 13.87
CA GLU A 119 3.59 15.07 12.53
C GLU A 119 2.75 15.65 11.39
N ALA A 120 1.45 15.89 11.61
CA ALA A 120 0.54 16.33 10.56
C ALA A 120 0.73 17.80 10.18
N TYR A 121 1.20 18.63 11.10
CA TYR A 121 1.20 20.09 10.93
C TYR A 121 2.62 20.67 10.85
N ASP A 122 2.79 21.70 10.03
CA ASP A 122 4.02 22.49 9.95
C ASP A 122 4.03 23.61 11.00
N ILE A 123 2.84 24.16 11.29
CA ILE A 123 2.64 25.23 12.25
C ILE A 123 1.43 24.91 13.11
N MET A 124 1.53 25.14 14.43
CA MET A 124 0.39 25.15 15.33
C MET A 124 0.17 26.57 15.86
N ILE A 125 -1.07 27.05 15.75
CA ILE A 125 -1.49 28.30 16.39
C ILE A 125 -1.82 28.00 17.86
N SER A 126 -1.33 28.84 18.76
CA SER A 126 -1.51 28.71 20.20
C SER A 126 -2.24 29.91 20.78
N MET A 127 -3.15 29.63 21.72
CA MET A 127 -3.96 30.62 22.42
C MET A 127 -3.24 31.24 23.62
N SER A 128 -2.24 30.57 24.20
CA SER A 128 -1.50 31.02 25.39
C SER A 128 -0.19 30.26 25.59
N PRO A 129 0.77 30.81 26.36
CA PRO A 129 1.96 30.07 26.76
C PRO A 129 1.62 28.77 27.51
N TYR A 130 0.56 28.80 28.32
CA TYR A 130 0.03 27.61 28.99
C TYR A 130 -0.39 26.53 28.00
N TYR A 131 -1.17 26.88 26.99
CA TYR A 131 -1.61 25.94 25.96
C TYR A 131 -0.43 25.37 25.16
N SER A 132 0.56 26.21 24.83
CA SER A 132 1.79 25.80 24.15
C SER A 132 2.53 24.71 24.93
N GLU A 133 2.83 24.97 26.21
CA GLU A 133 3.66 24.07 27.01
C GLU A 133 2.87 22.84 27.48
N THR A 134 1.70 23.03 28.09
CA THR A 134 0.95 21.93 28.70
C THR A 134 0.34 21.01 27.65
N PHE A 135 -0.26 21.54 26.59
CA PHE A 135 -0.96 20.71 25.61
C PHE A 135 -0.11 20.42 24.37
N LEU A 136 0.40 21.44 23.68
CA LEU A 136 1.08 21.22 22.39
C LEU A 136 2.43 20.50 22.60
N ARG A 137 3.28 20.98 23.51
CA ARG A 137 4.59 20.37 23.78
C ARG A 137 4.48 19.06 24.55
N ASN A 138 3.72 19.01 25.64
CA ASN A 138 3.71 17.84 26.53
C ASN A 138 2.68 16.78 26.10
N ALA A 139 1.39 17.10 26.03
CA ALA A 139 0.37 16.12 25.69
C ALA A 139 0.46 15.62 24.24
N MET A 140 0.56 16.55 23.29
CA MET A 140 0.57 16.24 21.85
C MET A 140 1.97 15.90 21.33
N LEU A 141 3.03 16.21 22.10
CA LEU A 141 4.43 16.00 21.70
C LEU A 141 4.78 16.69 20.38
N TYR A 142 4.30 17.93 20.21
CA TYR A 142 4.59 18.74 19.04
C TYR A 142 5.94 19.43 19.13
N PHE A 143 6.84 19.10 18.21
CA PHE A 143 8.20 19.66 18.16
C PHE A 143 8.39 20.70 17.05
N GLY A 144 7.34 20.99 16.27
CA GLY A 144 7.39 21.98 15.19
C GLY A 144 7.24 23.42 15.68
N GLU A 145 6.96 24.31 14.72
CA GLU A 145 6.77 25.75 14.96
C GLU A 145 5.42 26.00 15.64
N ILE A 146 5.44 26.69 16.79
CA ILE A 146 4.26 27.17 17.50
C ILE A 146 4.20 28.69 17.35
N LYS A 147 3.04 29.23 16.96
CA LYS A 147 2.78 30.67 16.91
C LYS A 147 1.70 31.05 17.92
N GLU A 148 2.11 31.74 18.98
CA GLU A 148 1.22 32.22 20.03
C GLU A 148 0.54 33.52 19.62
N LEU A 149 -0.70 33.43 19.13
CA LEU A 149 -1.39 34.54 18.45
C LEU A 149 -2.87 34.69 18.86
N GLY A 150 -3.35 33.84 19.77
CA GLY A 150 -4.78 33.75 20.11
C GLY A 150 -5.55 32.85 19.14
N SER A 151 -6.87 32.97 19.15
CA SER A 151 -7.80 32.10 18.43
C SER A 151 -8.75 32.92 17.56
N ALA A 152 -8.78 32.62 16.26
CA ALA A 152 -9.71 33.27 15.34
C ALA A 152 -11.18 33.11 15.79
N LYS A 153 -11.53 31.97 16.40
CA LYS A 153 -12.87 31.70 16.95
C LYS A 153 -13.28 32.77 17.97
N ILE A 154 -12.37 33.16 18.85
CA ILE A 154 -12.64 34.05 19.99
C ILE A 154 -12.89 35.49 19.56
N ASP A 155 -12.42 35.93 18.39
CA ASP A 155 -12.76 37.23 17.81
C ASP A 155 -14.28 37.47 17.68
N LYS A 156 -15.11 36.40 17.68
CA LYS A 156 -16.57 36.51 17.66
C LYS A 156 -17.15 37.09 18.95
N LEU A 157 -16.48 36.88 20.08
CA LEU A 157 -16.93 37.36 21.38
C LEU A 157 -16.66 38.86 21.59
N PHE A 158 -15.91 39.51 20.70
CA PHE A 158 -15.69 40.96 20.68
C PHE A 158 -16.71 41.71 19.79
N ALA A 159 -17.85 41.09 19.50
CA ALA A 159 -18.92 41.70 18.71
C ALA A 159 -19.59 42.88 19.43
N ASN A 160 -20.18 43.79 18.65
CA ASN A 160 -20.94 44.92 19.19
C ASN A 160 -22.39 44.53 19.53
N GLU A 161 -23.04 45.40 20.31
CA GLU A 161 -24.41 45.21 20.79
C GLU A 161 -25.44 44.97 19.66
N GLY A 162 -25.25 45.61 18.50
CA GLY A 162 -26.12 45.41 17.33
C GLY A 162 -26.10 43.97 16.80
N LYS A 163 -24.95 43.28 16.83
CA LYS A 163 -24.88 41.86 16.46
C LYS A 163 -25.59 40.97 17.47
N THR A 164 -25.44 41.26 18.76
CA THR A 164 -26.13 40.53 19.84
C THR A 164 -27.65 40.63 19.68
N LEU A 165 -28.17 41.81 19.36
CA LEU A 165 -29.60 42.02 19.10
C LEU A 165 -30.08 41.27 17.86
N ASN A 166 -29.28 41.25 16.79
CA ASN A 166 -29.62 40.48 15.58
C ASN A 166 -29.69 38.97 15.87
N ILE A 167 -28.77 38.42 16.66
CA ILE A 167 -28.80 37.00 17.05
C ILE A 167 -30.07 36.72 17.86
N LYS A 168 -30.41 37.56 18.86
CA LYS A 168 -31.67 37.40 19.61
C LYS A 168 -32.88 37.41 18.68
N TYR A 169 -32.93 38.33 17.73
CA TYR A 169 -33.99 38.43 16.73
C TYR A 169 -34.09 37.17 15.85
N GLU A 170 -32.96 36.68 15.32
CA GLU A 170 -32.91 35.49 14.47
C GLU A 170 -33.33 34.21 15.21
N LEU A 171 -33.03 34.13 16.51
CA LEU A 171 -33.43 33.02 17.37
C LEU A 171 -34.86 33.18 17.92
N GLY A 172 -35.53 34.30 17.64
CA GLY A 172 -36.88 34.57 18.16
C GLY A 172 -36.92 34.78 19.68
N ILE A 173 -35.80 35.21 20.27
CA ILE A 173 -35.70 35.55 21.69
C ILE A 173 -36.08 37.03 21.87
N PRO A 174 -36.98 37.38 22.81
CA PRO A 174 -37.34 38.78 23.05
C PRO A 174 -36.10 39.63 23.40
N LEU A 175 -36.01 40.81 22.80
CA LEU A 175 -34.80 41.64 22.85
C LEU A 175 -34.53 42.21 24.25
N ASP A 176 -35.58 42.43 25.03
CA ASP A 176 -35.58 42.97 26.40
C ASP A 176 -35.22 41.93 27.47
N LYS A 177 -35.27 40.63 27.15
CA LYS A 177 -35.01 39.56 28.11
C LYS A 177 -33.51 39.34 28.35
N LYS A 178 -33.16 39.10 29.61
CA LYS A 178 -31.85 38.59 30.05
C LYS A 178 -31.80 37.07 29.89
N ILE A 179 -30.61 36.54 29.66
CA ILE A 179 -30.43 35.14 29.28
C ILE A 179 -29.47 34.44 30.25
N ILE A 180 -29.90 33.30 30.79
CA ILE A 180 -29.05 32.34 31.49
C ILE A 180 -28.75 31.21 30.53
N LEU A 181 -27.46 30.95 30.26
CA LEU A 181 -27.03 29.81 29.46
C LEU A 181 -26.61 28.66 30.38
N TYR A 182 -27.33 27.54 30.34
CA TYR A 182 -26.91 26.30 30.96
C TYR A 182 -26.27 25.37 29.93
N ALA A 183 -24.96 25.13 30.06
CA ALA A 183 -24.17 24.35 29.10
C ALA A 183 -23.26 23.33 29.81
N PRO A 184 -23.80 22.18 30.26
CA PRO A 184 -23.02 21.17 30.98
C PRO A 184 -22.15 20.32 30.04
N THR A 185 -21.12 19.69 30.60
CA THR A 185 -20.25 18.77 29.85
C THR A 185 -20.98 17.45 29.57
N TYR A 186 -20.72 16.85 28.41
CA TYR A 186 -21.28 15.55 28.03
C TYR A 186 -20.95 14.45 29.05
N ARG A 187 -21.97 13.64 29.41
CA ARG A 187 -21.82 12.43 30.25
C ARG A 187 -22.02 11.16 29.44
N GLU A 188 -23.23 10.95 28.94
CA GLU A 188 -23.58 9.80 28.11
C GLU A 188 -24.61 10.15 27.03
N LYS A 189 -24.72 9.28 26.03
CA LYS A 189 -25.66 9.42 24.92
C LYS A 189 -27.04 9.01 25.42
N GLY A 190 -28.02 9.89 25.33
CA GLY A 190 -29.34 9.56 25.82
C GLY A 190 -30.17 10.76 26.27
N LYS A 191 -31.27 10.44 26.94
CA LYS A 191 -32.07 11.41 27.67
C LYS A 191 -31.23 12.00 28.81
N PHE A 192 -31.12 13.32 28.84
CA PHE A 192 -30.42 14.05 29.90
C PHE A 192 -31.45 14.51 30.93
N SER A 193 -31.20 14.19 32.20
CA SER A 193 -32.00 14.70 33.33
C SER A 193 -31.31 15.93 33.89
N LEU A 194 -32.04 17.06 33.97
CA LEU A 194 -31.51 18.25 34.60
C LEU A 194 -31.26 17.96 36.10
N PRO A 195 -30.08 18.32 36.63
CA PRO A 195 -29.74 18.12 38.03
C PRO A 195 -30.38 19.13 38.99
N PHE A 196 -31.30 19.94 38.49
CA PHE A 196 -32.07 20.95 39.20
C PHE A 196 -33.42 21.14 38.50
N ASP A 197 -34.36 21.79 39.19
CA ASP A 197 -35.64 22.22 38.65
C ASP A 197 -35.47 23.58 37.93
N PRO A 198 -35.60 23.63 36.60
CA PRO A 198 -35.37 24.85 35.83
C PRO A 198 -36.39 25.95 36.12
N MET A 199 -37.60 25.61 36.58
CA MET A 199 -38.60 26.61 36.99
C MET A 199 -38.18 27.28 38.28
N LYS A 200 -37.78 26.49 39.30
CA LYS A 200 -37.30 27.04 40.57
C LYS A 200 -36.05 27.89 40.40
N LEU A 201 -35.18 27.54 39.45
CA LEU A 201 -34.02 28.36 39.11
C LEU A 201 -34.43 29.77 38.67
N ILE A 202 -35.41 29.87 37.76
CA ILE A 202 -35.91 31.17 37.30
C ILE A 202 -36.68 31.90 38.39
N GLU A 203 -37.55 31.22 39.15
CA GLU A 203 -38.31 31.81 40.27
C GLU A 203 -37.41 32.36 41.39
N SER A 204 -36.17 31.87 41.49
CA SER A 204 -35.18 32.34 42.46
C SER A 204 -34.51 33.66 42.05
N LEU A 205 -34.68 34.12 40.80
CA LEU A 205 -34.14 35.39 40.32
C LEU A 205 -35.00 36.57 40.77
N PRO A 206 -34.39 37.71 41.14
CA PRO A 206 -35.08 38.98 41.19
C PRO A 206 -35.63 39.32 39.79
N ASN A 207 -36.90 39.75 39.72
CA ASN A 207 -37.61 40.01 38.46
C ASN A 207 -37.55 38.82 37.49
N SER A 208 -37.93 37.63 37.97
CA SER A 208 -37.89 36.36 37.22
C SER A 208 -38.51 36.44 35.80
N GLU A 209 -39.48 37.33 35.60
CA GLU A 209 -40.11 37.64 34.33
C GLU A 209 -39.18 38.31 33.31
N GLU A 210 -38.02 38.86 33.70
CA GLU A 210 -37.03 39.41 32.76
C GLU A 210 -36.11 38.33 32.16
N PHE A 211 -36.11 37.11 32.70
CA PHE A 211 -35.10 36.10 32.37
C PHE A 211 -35.62 34.96 31.51
N ILE A 212 -34.74 34.43 30.67
CA ILE A 212 -34.92 33.20 29.90
C ILE A 212 -33.74 32.27 30.18
N LEU A 213 -34.03 30.99 30.44
CA LEU A 213 -33.04 29.93 30.53
C LEU A 213 -32.88 29.23 29.17
N ILE A 214 -31.69 29.35 28.58
CA ILE A 214 -31.26 28.59 27.42
C ILE A 214 -30.52 27.34 27.88
N ILE A 215 -30.97 26.17 27.42
CA ILE A 215 -30.27 24.91 27.67
C ILE A 215 -29.51 24.49 26.40
N LYS A 216 -28.21 24.21 26.56
CA LYS A 216 -27.31 23.80 25.48
C LYS A 216 -26.57 22.52 25.85
N LEU A 217 -27.13 21.37 25.47
CA LEU A 217 -26.50 20.07 25.69
C LEU A 217 -25.56 19.67 24.53
N HIS A 218 -24.83 18.58 24.75
CA HIS A 218 -24.12 17.90 23.67
C HIS A 218 -25.11 17.29 22.68
N TYR A 219 -24.78 17.27 21.38
CA TYR A 219 -25.69 16.83 20.30
C TYR A 219 -26.14 15.35 20.37
N LEU A 220 -25.49 14.54 21.22
CA LEU A 220 -25.88 13.14 21.48
C LEU A 220 -26.89 13.01 22.63
N SER A 221 -27.27 14.13 23.26
CA SER A 221 -28.16 14.19 24.41
C SER A 221 -29.41 15.00 24.08
N TRP A 222 -30.53 14.70 24.73
CA TRP A 222 -31.79 15.43 24.56
C TRP A 222 -32.59 15.49 25.85
N LEU A 223 -33.47 16.49 25.98
CA LEU A 223 -34.35 16.68 27.14
C LEU A 223 -35.75 16.07 26.90
N ASP A 224 -36.56 15.99 27.95
CA ASP A 224 -37.98 15.66 27.83
C ASP A 224 -38.77 16.84 27.26
N GLN A 225 -39.81 16.57 26.45
CA GLN A 225 -40.62 17.64 25.82
C GLN A 225 -41.40 18.46 26.86
N ASN A 226 -41.67 17.88 28.04
CA ASN A 226 -42.39 18.54 29.13
C ASN A 226 -41.53 19.52 29.94
N THR A 227 -40.25 19.70 29.62
CA THR A 227 -39.33 20.60 30.33
C THR A 227 -39.44 22.07 29.88
N PHE A 228 -40.16 22.36 28.79
CA PHE A 228 -40.11 23.65 28.11
C PHE A 228 -41.35 24.52 28.30
N ASN A 229 -41.13 25.84 28.37
CA ASN A 229 -42.18 26.87 28.32
C ASN A 229 -41.60 28.18 27.75
N CYS A 230 -42.34 29.30 27.85
CA CYS A 230 -41.89 30.58 27.29
C CYS A 230 -40.57 31.13 27.88
N ASN A 231 -40.17 30.69 29.08
CA ASN A 231 -38.96 31.14 29.76
C ASN A 231 -37.85 30.07 29.81
N ILE A 232 -38.09 28.85 29.32
CA ILE A 232 -37.10 27.75 29.30
C ILE A 232 -37.06 27.15 27.88
N VAL A 233 -35.93 27.33 27.19
CA VAL A 233 -35.78 27.02 25.76
C VAL A 233 -34.58 26.10 25.49
N ASP A 234 -34.76 25.12 24.61
CA ASP A 234 -33.71 24.18 24.19
C ASP A 234 -33.03 24.62 22.90
N TYR A 235 -31.74 24.92 22.98
CA TYR A 235 -30.87 25.23 21.84
C TYR A 235 -29.78 24.16 21.63
N THR A 236 -29.99 22.94 22.14
CA THR A 236 -29.07 21.80 21.94
C THR A 236 -28.75 21.55 20.46
N ASN A 237 -29.74 21.70 19.57
CA ASN A 237 -29.56 21.51 18.13
C ASN A 237 -28.97 22.71 17.38
N TYR A 238 -28.91 23.89 17.99
CA TYR A 238 -28.35 25.07 17.37
C TYR A 238 -26.83 24.94 17.19
N PRO A 239 -26.26 25.17 16.01
CA PRO A 239 -24.87 24.81 15.74
C PRO A 239 -23.84 25.69 16.47
N GLU A 240 -24.13 26.97 16.68
CA GLU A 240 -23.12 27.98 17.05
C GLU A 240 -23.18 28.33 18.55
N VAL A 241 -22.30 27.72 19.36
CA VAL A 241 -22.32 27.95 20.82
C VAL A 241 -21.86 29.37 21.17
N LEU A 242 -20.96 29.97 20.39
CA LEU A 242 -20.47 31.32 20.64
C LEU A 242 -21.57 32.38 20.50
N ASP A 243 -22.59 32.15 19.67
CA ASP A 243 -23.75 33.06 19.58
C ASP A 243 -24.57 33.02 20.86
N LEU A 244 -24.81 31.82 21.41
CA LEU A 244 -25.51 31.65 22.68
C LEU A 244 -24.74 32.29 23.83
N MET A 245 -23.40 32.18 23.83
CA MET A 245 -22.54 32.86 24.80
C MET A 245 -22.64 34.39 24.68
N LEU A 246 -22.60 34.91 23.46
CA LEU A 246 -22.60 36.36 23.21
C LEU A 246 -23.89 37.00 23.73
N ILE A 247 -25.04 36.35 23.52
CA ILE A 247 -26.35 36.83 23.98
C ILE A 247 -26.63 36.56 25.46
N SER A 248 -25.93 35.60 26.09
CA SER A 248 -26.18 35.26 27.49
C SER A 248 -25.60 36.27 28.47
N ASP A 249 -26.28 36.48 29.59
CA ASP A 249 -25.86 37.34 30.68
C ASP A 249 -25.17 36.56 31.80
N ILE A 250 -25.57 35.30 32.02
CA ILE A 250 -24.99 34.40 33.03
C ILE A 250 -24.71 33.05 32.37
N LEU A 251 -23.52 32.48 32.63
CA LEU A 251 -23.20 31.10 32.26
C LEU A 251 -23.29 30.20 33.50
N ILE A 252 -24.05 29.10 33.38
CA ILE A 252 -24.02 27.97 34.32
C ILE A 252 -23.41 26.77 33.58
N SER A 253 -22.28 26.28 34.07
CA SER A 253 -21.52 25.17 33.47
C SER A 253 -20.86 24.33 34.58
N ASP A 254 -20.09 23.30 34.23
CA ASP A 254 -19.46 22.38 35.17
C ASP A 254 -17.94 22.23 34.97
N TYR A 255 -17.50 21.32 34.09
CA TYR A 255 -16.13 20.88 33.85
C TYR A 255 -15.73 21.10 32.39
N SER A 256 -16.26 22.16 31.79
CA SER A 256 -16.17 22.41 30.37
C SER A 256 -15.10 23.45 30.03
N SER A 257 -14.32 23.20 28.97
CA SER A 257 -13.40 24.20 28.42
C SER A 257 -14.13 25.45 27.90
N LEU A 258 -15.44 25.38 27.65
CA LEU A 258 -16.25 26.53 27.21
C LEU A 258 -16.25 27.68 28.22
N ILE A 259 -15.99 27.38 29.50
CA ILE A 259 -15.84 28.37 30.58
C ILE A 259 -14.69 29.33 30.27
N LEU A 260 -13.60 28.81 29.69
CA LEU A 260 -12.46 29.62 29.28
C LEU A 260 -12.87 30.60 28.19
N ASP A 261 -13.60 30.13 27.16
CA ASP A 261 -14.07 30.97 26.05
C ASP A 261 -15.01 32.07 26.58
N TYR A 262 -15.94 31.71 27.46
CA TYR A 262 -16.89 32.65 28.06
C TYR A 262 -16.23 33.72 28.93
N SER A 263 -15.08 33.41 29.55
CA SER A 263 -14.35 34.37 30.39
C SER A 263 -14.00 35.68 29.68
N VAL A 264 -13.87 35.64 28.35
CA VAL A 264 -13.57 36.80 27.50
C VAL A 264 -14.69 37.85 27.56
N LEU A 265 -15.94 37.44 27.76
CA LEU A 265 -17.09 38.35 27.84
C LEU A 265 -17.15 39.12 29.17
N ASN A 266 -16.37 38.71 30.18
CA ASN A 266 -16.36 39.29 31.52
C ASN A 266 -17.77 39.38 32.14
N LYS A 267 -18.54 38.29 31.97
CA LYS A 267 -19.88 38.10 32.52
C LYS A 267 -19.85 37.03 33.62
N PRO A 268 -20.82 37.01 34.55
CA PRO A 268 -20.90 36.00 35.61
C PRO A 268 -20.83 34.55 35.13
N ILE A 269 -20.04 33.73 35.84
CA ILE A 269 -19.91 32.28 35.62
C ILE A 269 -20.21 31.55 36.92
N ILE A 270 -21.11 30.57 36.86
CA ILE A 270 -21.45 29.68 37.97
C ILE A 270 -21.01 28.26 37.59
N LEU A 271 -20.22 27.63 38.46
CA LEU A 271 -19.85 26.23 38.34
C LEU A 271 -20.78 25.35 39.17
N PHE A 272 -21.69 24.66 38.49
CA PHE A 272 -22.58 23.69 39.12
C PHE A 272 -22.02 22.26 39.02
N GLN A 273 -21.29 21.87 40.07
CA GLN A 273 -20.47 20.65 40.15
C GLN A 273 -21.16 19.54 40.97
N HIS A 274 -22.43 19.27 40.66
CA HIS A 274 -23.28 18.29 41.37
C HIS A 274 -22.73 16.85 41.45
N ASP A 275 -21.87 16.45 40.51
CA ASP A 275 -21.30 15.10 40.38
C ASP A 275 -19.75 15.08 40.47
N LYS A 276 -19.15 16.06 41.18
CA LYS A 276 -17.67 16.26 41.22
C LYS A 276 -16.87 15.01 41.53
N GLU A 277 -17.26 14.29 42.58
CA GLU A 277 -16.54 13.08 43.02
C GLU A 277 -16.55 11.98 41.96
N GLU A 278 -17.70 11.74 41.32
CA GLU A 278 -17.85 10.72 40.29
C GLU A 278 -17.13 11.13 39.00
N TYR A 279 -17.24 12.39 38.61
CA TYR A 279 -16.69 12.90 37.36
C TYR A 279 -15.15 12.92 37.38
N LEU A 280 -14.53 13.44 38.45
CA LEU A 280 -13.07 13.53 38.55
C LEU A 280 -12.39 12.18 38.73
N LYS A 281 -13.09 11.17 39.28
CA LYS A 281 -12.55 9.81 39.43
C LYS A 281 -12.21 9.16 38.09
N ASN A 282 -12.96 9.51 37.04
CA ASN A 282 -12.81 8.92 35.71
C ASN A 282 -12.02 9.80 34.73
N MET A 283 -11.85 11.09 35.03
CA MET A 283 -11.29 12.09 34.11
C MET A 283 -10.18 12.90 34.78
N GLY A 284 -8.94 12.77 34.30
CA GLY A 284 -7.86 13.65 34.71
C GLY A 284 -8.03 15.06 34.14
N THR A 285 -7.74 16.10 34.92
CA THR A 285 -7.78 17.52 34.50
C THR A 285 -6.39 18.14 34.54
N TYR A 286 -6.19 19.25 33.82
CA TYR A 286 -4.92 19.97 33.81
C TYR A 286 -4.79 21.03 34.89
N PHE A 287 -5.91 21.57 35.37
CA PHE A 287 -6.00 22.60 36.40
C PHE A 287 -7.34 22.49 37.14
N ASP A 288 -7.46 23.16 38.28
CA ASP A 288 -8.73 23.33 38.98
C ASP A 288 -9.30 24.73 38.72
N PHE A 289 -10.60 24.82 38.50
CA PHE A 289 -11.26 26.12 38.37
C PHE A 289 -11.34 26.88 39.69
N GLU A 290 -11.22 26.21 40.84
CA GLU A 290 -11.15 26.85 42.17
C GLU A 290 -9.99 27.85 42.29
N ASP A 291 -8.94 27.71 41.48
CA ASP A 291 -7.81 28.63 41.45
C ASP A 291 -8.13 29.96 40.74
N PHE A 292 -9.19 29.98 39.92
CA PHE A 292 -9.50 31.09 39.02
C PHE A 292 -10.89 31.71 39.24
N ILE A 293 -11.88 30.92 39.66
CA ILE A 293 -13.27 31.35 39.88
C ILE A 293 -13.52 31.50 41.40
N PRO A 294 -14.24 32.55 41.84
CA PRO A 294 -14.58 32.73 43.25
C PRO A 294 -15.26 31.49 43.84
N LYS A 295 -14.79 31.03 45.01
CA LYS A 295 -15.37 29.84 45.68
C LYS A 295 -16.87 29.94 45.90
N LYS A 296 -17.40 31.14 46.13
CA LYS A 296 -18.85 31.38 46.28
C LYS A 296 -19.67 31.04 45.02
N GLN A 297 -19.03 31.03 43.85
CA GLN A 297 -19.63 30.71 42.56
C GLN A 297 -19.43 29.24 42.14
N ILE A 298 -18.93 28.40 43.04
CA ILE A 298 -18.76 26.96 42.84
C ILE A 298 -19.70 26.25 43.81
N VAL A 299 -20.73 25.63 43.25
CA VAL A 299 -21.86 25.06 44.00
C VAL A 299 -22.10 23.60 43.60
N GLN A 300 -22.58 22.78 44.53
CA GLN A 300 -22.78 21.34 44.31
C GLN A 300 -24.23 20.91 44.47
N THR A 301 -25.06 21.69 45.16
CA THR A 301 -26.48 21.36 45.36
C THR A 301 -27.40 22.35 44.63
N GLU A 302 -28.59 21.89 44.24
CA GLU A 302 -29.59 22.76 43.62
C GLU A 302 -29.97 23.95 44.53
N LYS A 303 -30.00 23.73 45.86
CA LYS A 303 -30.31 24.79 46.83
C LYS A 303 -29.24 25.89 46.85
N GLU A 304 -27.97 25.51 46.78
CA GLU A 304 -26.87 26.47 46.66
C GLU A 304 -26.94 27.23 45.34
N LEU A 305 -27.27 26.54 44.24
CA LEU A 305 -27.46 27.15 42.93
C LEU A 305 -28.58 28.21 42.96
N TYR A 306 -29.76 27.87 43.49
CA TYR A 306 -30.89 28.79 43.60
C TYR A 306 -30.55 30.03 44.44
N ASN A 307 -29.92 29.82 45.60
CA ASN A 307 -29.51 30.92 46.48
C ASN A 307 -28.49 31.85 45.82
N LEU A 308 -27.54 31.29 45.08
CA LEU A 308 -26.48 32.04 44.42
C LEU A 308 -27.02 32.87 43.26
N VAL A 309 -27.89 32.28 42.42
CA VAL A 309 -28.49 32.96 41.27
C VAL A 309 -29.39 34.13 41.71
N GLY A 310 -30.04 34.02 42.87
CA GLY A 310 -30.80 35.10 43.49
C GLY A 310 -29.98 36.18 44.20
N GLY A 311 -28.65 36.01 44.28
CA GLY A 311 -27.73 36.89 45.02
C GLY A 311 -26.80 37.74 44.14
N GLU A 312 -25.75 38.31 44.74
CA GLU A 312 -24.73 39.09 44.02
C GLU A 312 -23.67 38.19 43.36
N LEU A 313 -23.59 38.26 42.02
CA LEU A 313 -22.59 37.54 41.22
C LEU A 313 -21.41 38.45 40.87
N GLU A 314 -20.20 37.92 41.01
CA GLU A 314 -19.00 38.55 40.47
C GLU A 314 -18.88 38.26 38.97
N ASN A 315 -18.45 39.29 38.24
CA ASN A 315 -18.25 39.24 36.79
C ASN A 315 -16.78 39.45 36.38
N ASP A 316 -15.85 39.57 37.34
CA ASP A 316 -14.43 39.72 37.06
C ASP A 316 -13.77 38.37 36.74
N ASN A 317 -13.58 38.13 35.44
CA ASN A 317 -12.89 36.94 34.94
C ASN A 317 -11.45 37.24 34.49
N SER A 318 -10.85 38.36 34.93
CA SER A 318 -9.52 38.80 34.51
C SER A 318 -8.45 37.72 34.67
N LYS A 319 -8.44 36.99 35.79
CA LYS A 319 -7.49 35.88 36.03
C LYS A 319 -7.56 34.79 34.97
N LEU A 320 -8.77 34.35 34.60
CA LEU A 320 -8.97 33.36 33.54
C LEU A 320 -8.48 33.91 32.20
N ARG A 321 -8.89 35.13 31.86
CA ARG A 321 -8.55 35.76 30.58
C ARG A 321 -7.05 35.99 30.45
N GLU A 322 -6.39 36.53 31.46
CA GLU A 322 -4.94 36.81 31.43
C GLU A 322 -4.11 35.53 31.37
N PHE A 323 -4.56 34.45 32.02
CA PHE A 323 -3.83 33.20 32.03
C PHE A 323 -4.05 32.38 30.74
N PHE A 324 -5.30 32.20 30.33
CA PHE A 324 -5.66 31.31 29.22
C PHE A 324 -5.78 32.02 27.88
N TYR A 325 -6.11 33.31 27.85
CA TYR A 325 -6.35 34.11 26.65
C TYR A 325 -5.60 35.46 26.63
N PRO A 326 -4.28 35.49 26.95
CA PRO A 326 -3.51 36.73 27.06
C PRO A 326 -3.40 37.52 25.74
N TYR A 327 -3.66 36.87 24.61
CA TYR A 327 -3.48 37.45 23.28
C TYR A 327 -4.78 37.99 22.65
N GLU A 328 -5.92 37.73 23.29
CA GLU A 328 -7.25 38.02 22.75
C GLU A 328 -7.63 39.50 22.91
N ASN A 329 -7.97 40.12 21.79
CA ASN A 329 -8.41 41.52 21.72
C ASN A 329 -9.32 41.76 20.50
N GLY A 330 -9.92 40.71 19.94
CA GLY A 330 -10.81 40.76 18.80
C GLY A 330 -10.12 40.85 17.43
N ASN A 331 -8.79 40.69 17.36
CA ASN A 331 -8.04 40.74 16.11
C ASN A 331 -7.11 39.54 15.86
N SER A 332 -7.33 38.41 16.54
CA SER A 332 -6.50 37.22 16.41
C SER A 332 -6.53 36.63 15.00
N THR A 333 -7.65 36.70 14.28
CA THR A 333 -7.75 36.29 12.87
C THR A 333 -6.75 37.07 12.02
N GLU A 334 -6.67 38.40 12.18
CA GLU A 334 -5.75 39.25 11.42
C GLU A 334 -4.28 38.97 11.78
N LYS A 335 -3.98 38.84 13.09
CA LYS A 335 -2.64 38.45 13.58
C LYS A 335 -2.19 37.12 12.98
N ILE A 336 -3.07 36.10 12.99
CA ILE A 336 -2.78 34.77 12.44
C ILE A 336 -2.55 34.87 10.94
N VAL A 337 -3.44 35.50 10.17
CA VAL A 337 -3.29 35.65 8.72
C VAL A 337 -1.98 36.36 8.36
N LYS A 338 -1.66 37.45 9.05
CA LYS A 338 -0.42 38.20 8.86
C LYS A 338 0.82 37.38 9.19
N ALA A 339 0.77 36.57 10.25
CA ALA A 339 1.90 35.73 10.67
C ALA A 339 2.08 34.48 9.81
N LEU A 340 1.01 33.97 9.20
CA LEU A 340 1.07 32.85 8.26
C LEU A 340 1.69 33.25 6.93
N ASP A 341 1.47 34.51 6.53
CA ASP A 341 2.03 35.18 5.34
C ASP A 341 1.91 34.29 4.10
N PHE A 342 0.68 33.83 3.83
CA PHE A 342 0.42 33.03 2.65
C PHE A 342 0.58 33.89 1.40
N ASP A 343 1.51 33.49 0.54
CA ASP A 343 1.78 34.12 -0.75
C ASP A 343 0.56 33.98 -1.68
N ASP A 344 -0.12 35.10 -1.95
CA ASP A 344 -1.31 35.21 -2.81
C ASP A 344 -0.98 35.43 -4.29
N SER A 345 0.30 35.36 -4.68
CA SER A 345 0.67 35.44 -6.09
C SER A 345 0.06 34.30 -6.92
N PRO A 346 -0.26 34.56 -8.21
CA PRO A 346 -0.78 33.54 -9.11
C PRO A 346 0.09 32.29 -9.10
N ARG A 347 -0.55 31.13 -9.18
CA ARG A 347 0.14 29.85 -9.12
C ARG A 347 1.19 29.76 -10.24
N ARG A 348 2.47 29.71 -9.87
CA ARG A 348 3.61 29.60 -10.81
C ARG A 348 3.98 28.18 -11.23
N PHE A 349 3.39 27.16 -10.60
CA PHE A 349 3.72 25.77 -10.84
C PHE A 349 2.58 24.98 -11.48
N LYS A 350 2.95 23.99 -12.31
CA LYS A 350 1.99 23.17 -13.07
C LYS A 350 1.64 21.89 -12.34
N GLU A 351 0.43 21.39 -12.55
CA GLU A 351 0.04 20.03 -12.14
C GLU A 351 0.20 19.09 -13.34
N ILE A 352 1.16 18.17 -13.29
CA ILE A 352 1.39 17.20 -14.36
C ILE A 352 0.88 15.85 -13.90
N ILE A 353 -0.01 15.25 -14.68
CA ILE A 353 -0.69 13.99 -14.35
C ILE A 353 -0.34 12.96 -15.41
N PHE A 354 0.47 11.98 -15.04
CA PHE A 354 0.79 10.83 -15.86
C PHE A 354 -0.20 9.71 -15.61
N LEU A 355 -1.10 9.46 -16.56
CA LEU A 355 -1.87 8.24 -16.61
C LEU A 355 -1.05 7.15 -17.32
N ILE A 356 -0.73 6.06 -16.63
CA ILE A 356 0.06 4.98 -17.20
C ILE A 356 -0.73 3.68 -17.20
N ASN A 357 -0.68 2.94 -18.30
CA ASN A 357 -1.42 1.68 -18.41
C ASN A 357 -0.90 0.64 -17.41
N GLU A 358 0.40 0.33 -17.44
CA GLU A 358 1.05 -0.61 -16.52
C GLU A 358 2.28 -0.01 -15.83
N LEU A 359 2.33 -0.05 -14.49
CA LEU A 359 3.53 0.27 -13.71
C LEU A 359 4.67 -0.75 -13.90
N ASN A 360 4.35 -1.95 -14.41
CA ASN A 360 5.26 -3.09 -14.52
C ASN A 360 6.16 -3.09 -15.76
N GLN A 361 6.02 -2.11 -16.66
CA GLN A 361 6.95 -1.95 -17.79
C GLN A 361 8.30 -1.40 -17.29
N ILE A 362 9.12 -2.29 -16.71
CA ILE A 362 10.44 -1.96 -16.16
C ILE A 362 11.39 -1.54 -17.28
N GLY A 363 11.86 -0.29 -17.21
CA GLY A 363 12.83 0.33 -18.13
C GLY A 363 12.31 1.65 -18.68
N GLY A 364 11.80 1.64 -19.92
CA GLY A 364 11.50 2.85 -20.70
C GLY A 364 10.45 3.79 -20.09
N VAL A 365 9.36 3.27 -19.54
CA VAL A 365 8.28 4.11 -18.97
C VAL A 365 8.74 4.80 -17.68
N HIS A 366 9.43 4.07 -16.81
CA HIS A 366 9.96 4.62 -15.56
C HIS A 366 11.00 5.72 -15.82
N SER A 367 11.97 5.46 -16.70
CA SER A 367 12.96 6.46 -17.11
C SER A 367 12.32 7.67 -17.78
N PHE A 368 11.33 7.43 -18.65
CA PHE A 368 10.58 8.50 -19.30
C PHE A 368 9.85 9.38 -18.28
N VAL A 369 8.99 8.80 -17.42
CA VAL A 369 8.23 9.57 -16.44
C VAL A 369 9.16 10.27 -15.45
N THR A 370 10.25 9.62 -15.03
CA THR A 370 11.25 10.24 -14.13
C THR A 370 11.93 11.44 -14.78
N ASN A 371 12.37 11.33 -16.04
CA ASN A 371 13.01 12.43 -16.76
C ASN A 371 12.03 13.58 -17.01
N MET A 372 10.78 13.26 -17.34
CA MET A 372 9.71 14.24 -17.51
C MET A 372 9.39 14.94 -16.21
N ALA A 373 9.17 14.17 -15.13
CA ALA A 373 8.93 14.69 -13.79
C ALA A 373 10.07 15.63 -13.40
N LYS A 374 11.33 15.21 -13.57
CA LYS A 374 12.53 16.02 -13.32
C LYS A 374 12.52 17.32 -14.09
N TYR A 375 12.28 17.28 -15.40
CA TYR A 375 12.23 18.49 -16.22
C TYR A 375 11.14 19.45 -15.74
N TYR A 376 9.89 18.98 -15.57
CA TYR A 376 8.79 19.84 -15.14
C TYR A 376 8.94 20.35 -13.71
N LYS A 377 9.60 19.56 -12.85
CA LYS A 377 10.02 19.99 -11.51
C LYS A 377 11.02 21.14 -11.59
N ASN A 378 12.05 21.01 -12.43
CA ASN A 378 13.12 22.01 -12.52
C ASN A 378 12.69 23.28 -13.27
N ALA A 379 11.96 23.14 -14.37
CA ALA A 379 11.60 24.27 -15.23
C ALA A 379 10.38 25.06 -14.70
N TYR A 380 9.45 24.39 -14.01
CA TYR A 380 8.18 25.00 -13.60
C TYR A 380 7.80 24.71 -12.14
N ASN A 381 8.70 24.16 -11.32
CA ASN A 381 8.40 23.78 -9.93
C ASN A 381 7.16 22.88 -9.75
N SER A 382 6.83 22.09 -10.78
CA SER A 382 5.53 21.40 -10.92
C SER A 382 5.21 20.42 -9.79
N LYS A 383 3.91 20.20 -9.53
CA LYS A 383 3.40 19.04 -8.79
C LYS A 383 3.16 17.89 -9.77
N ILE A 384 3.81 16.76 -9.55
CA ILE A 384 3.78 15.61 -10.45
C ILE A 384 2.99 14.46 -9.84
N PHE A 385 1.93 14.05 -10.51
CA PHE A 385 1.07 12.93 -10.18
C PHE A 385 1.27 11.80 -11.20
N VAL A 386 1.37 10.57 -10.74
CA VAL A 386 1.41 9.37 -11.57
C VAL A 386 0.29 8.44 -11.14
N ILE A 387 -0.57 8.04 -12.08
CA ILE A 387 -1.79 7.28 -11.85
C ILE A 387 -1.77 6.04 -12.76
N ALA A 388 -1.78 4.85 -12.18
CA ALA A 388 -1.78 3.58 -12.91
C ALA A 388 -3.20 3.06 -13.21
N ILE A 389 -3.43 2.58 -14.43
CA ILE A 389 -4.76 2.19 -14.94
C ILE A 389 -5.01 0.66 -14.85
N LYS A 390 -4.02 -0.21 -15.05
CA LYS A 390 -4.19 -1.69 -15.08
C LYS A 390 -3.89 -2.40 -13.74
N GLU A 391 -4.47 -3.60 -13.61
CA GLU A 391 -4.29 -4.60 -12.55
C GLU A 391 -2.83 -4.79 -12.08
N PHE A 392 -2.69 -5.11 -10.78
CA PHE A 392 -1.47 -5.30 -9.95
C PHE A 392 -1.04 -4.15 -9.03
N ALA A 393 -1.93 -3.19 -8.74
CA ALA A 393 -1.73 -2.31 -7.59
C ALA A 393 -2.42 -2.81 -6.30
N TYR A 394 -2.79 -4.08 -6.23
CA TYR A 394 -3.23 -4.71 -4.97
C TYR A 394 -2.08 -4.78 -3.97
N ASP A 395 -0.84 -4.93 -4.44
CA ASP A 395 0.33 -4.94 -3.61
C ASP A 395 0.96 -3.53 -3.58
N LYS A 396 0.84 -2.83 -2.45
CA LYS A 396 1.44 -1.48 -2.23
C LYS A 396 2.94 -1.42 -2.60
N ASN A 397 3.59 -2.58 -2.72
CA ASN A 397 4.97 -2.74 -3.11
C ASN A 397 5.29 -2.35 -4.56
N PHE A 398 4.33 -2.38 -5.50
CA PHE A 398 4.59 -1.97 -6.89
C PHE A 398 4.56 -0.46 -7.10
N ILE A 399 3.77 0.27 -6.31
CA ILE A 399 3.80 1.74 -6.27
C ILE A 399 5.19 2.23 -5.80
N LYS A 400 5.85 1.47 -4.92
CA LYS A 400 7.21 1.78 -4.43
C LYS A 400 8.32 1.59 -5.46
N LEU A 401 8.13 0.73 -6.47
CA LEU A 401 9.07 0.55 -7.59
C LEU A 401 9.15 1.77 -8.52
N PHE A 402 8.23 2.73 -8.35
CA PHE A 402 8.13 3.99 -9.09
C PHE A 402 8.44 5.20 -8.20
N GLU A 403 9.19 5.02 -7.11
CA GLU A 403 9.64 6.12 -6.25
C GLU A 403 10.70 6.95 -6.97
N SER A 404 10.30 8.15 -7.39
CA SER A 404 11.16 9.18 -7.96
C SER A 404 11.08 10.42 -7.09
N GLU A 405 12.22 11.04 -6.77
CA GLU A 405 12.26 12.30 -6.01
C GLU A 405 11.49 13.45 -6.70
N TYR A 406 11.26 13.33 -8.00
CA TYR A 406 10.53 14.33 -8.79
C TYR A 406 9.02 14.08 -8.82
N VAL A 407 8.57 12.86 -8.47
CA VAL A 407 7.14 12.49 -8.44
C VAL A 407 6.58 12.76 -7.04
N ASP A 408 5.65 13.72 -6.94
CA ASP A 408 5.03 14.07 -5.66
C ASP A 408 4.03 13.02 -5.22
N PHE A 409 3.40 12.31 -6.17
CA PHE A 409 2.33 11.39 -5.84
C PHE A 409 2.18 10.25 -6.85
N THR A 410 2.07 9.03 -6.35
CA THR A 410 1.81 7.82 -7.14
C THR A 410 0.53 7.13 -6.65
N TRP A 411 -0.35 6.75 -7.57
CA TRP A 411 -1.66 6.17 -7.24
C TRP A 411 -2.11 5.11 -8.24
N SER A 412 -3.05 4.25 -7.85
CA SER A 412 -3.73 3.31 -8.75
C SER A 412 -5.23 3.56 -8.86
N SER A 413 -5.73 3.55 -10.09
CA SER A 413 -7.17 3.67 -10.38
C SER A 413 -8.03 2.58 -9.71
N GLN A 414 -7.47 1.42 -9.37
CA GLN A 414 -8.22 0.32 -8.73
C GLN A 414 -8.51 0.55 -7.26
N THR A 415 -7.66 1.31 -6.54
CA THR A 415 -7.86 1.58 -5.11
C THR A 415 -8.88 2.69 -4.86
N ASN A 416 -9.13 3.55 -5.85
CA ASN A 416 -10.14 4.61 -5.78
C ASN A 416 -10.55 5.08 -7.21
N PRO A 417 -11.43 4.32 -7.89
CA PRO A 417 -11.80 4.59 -9.29
C PRO A 417 -12.45 5.97 -9.49
N GLY A 418 -13.12 6.50 -8.46
CA GLY A 418 -13.68 7.86 -8.50
C GLY A 418 -12.62 8.95 -8.59
N MET A 419 -11.39 8.72 -8.11
CA MET A 419 -10.36 9.76 -8.05
C MET A 419 -9.81 10.10 -9.41
N CYS A 420 -9.57 9.08 -10.24
CA CYS A 420 -9.09 9.29 -11.60
C CYS A 420 -10.14 10.05 -12.42
N LYS A 421 -11.42 9.69 -12.27
CA LYS A 421 -12.55 10.42 -12.90
C LYS A 421 -12.58 11.89 -12.47
N THR A 422 -12.46 12.17 -11.18
CA THR A 422 -12.44 13.54 -10.64
C THR A 422 -11.22 14.33 -11.10
N ILE A 423 -10.04 13.72 -11.10
CA ILE A 423 -8.80 14.36 -11.57
C ILE A 423 -8.95 14.74 -13.06
N LEU A 424 -9.43 13.81 -13.87
CA LEU A 424 -9.68 14.01 -15.30
C LEU A 424 -10.66 15.16 -15.57
N ARG A 425 -11.75 15.25 -14.78
CA ARG A 425 -12.73 16.34 -14.87
C ARG A 425 -12.13 17.72 -14.61
N ASN A 426 -11.22 17.81 -13.66
CA ASN A 426 -10.66 19.08 -13.20
C ASN A 426 -9.33 19.46 -13.90
N THR A 427 -8.89 18.69 -14.88
CA THR A 427 -7.67 18.98 -15.65
C THR A 427 -8.00 19.84 -16.88
N ASN A 428 -7.62 21.12 -16.87
CA ASN A 428 -7.77 22.04 -18.00
C ASN A 428 -6.53 22.00 -18.92
N GLY A 429 -6.34 20.89 -19.66
CA GLY A 429 -5.13 20.64 -20.47
C GLY A 429 -5.32 19.77 -21.71
N TYR A 430 -4.22 19.43 -22.38
CA TYR A 430 -4.19 18.45 -23.47
C TYR A 430 -4.15 17.02 -22.91
N VAL A 431 -4.85 16.08 -23.55
CA VAL A 431 -4.74 14.63 -23.28
C VAL A 431 -3.90 14.01 -24.39
N ILE A 432 -2.73 13.48 -24.03
CA ILE A 432 -1.73 13.05 -25.02
C ILE A 432 -1.44 11.56 -24.82
N SER A 433 -1.66 10.74 -25.85
CA SER A 433 -1.16 9.36 -25.88
C SER A 433 0.33 9.37 -26.22
N MET A 434 1.20 8.90 -25.33
CA MET A 434 2.65 9.08 -25.43
C MET A 434 3.43 7.82 -25.74
N GLN A 435 4.26 7.92 -26.78
CA GLN A 435 5.56 7.28 -26.95
C GLN A 435 6.41 8.19 -27.86
N PHE A 436 6.83 9.37 -27.40
CA PHE A 436 7.64 10.32 -28.19
C PHE A 436 9.13 10.23 -27.87
N ASN A 437 9.99 10.35 -28.89
CA ASN A 437 11.44 10.48 -28.73
C ASN A 437 11.94 11.94 -28.77
N ALA A 438 11.10 12.89 -29.19
CA ALA A 438 11.47 14.31 -29.34
C ALA A 438 10.70 15.25 -28.39
N HIS A 439 10.88 15.01 -27.09
CA HIS A 439 10.20 15.76 -26.05
C HIS A 439 10.56 17.26 -26.03
N SER A 440 11.81 17.64 -26.32
CA SER A 440 12.27 19.04 -26.27
C SER A 440 11.48 19.98 -27.18
N HIS A 441 11.15 19.54 -28.40
CA HIS A 441 10.35 20.35 -29.33
C HIS A 441 8.88 20.44 -28.92
N PHE A 442 8.35 19.43 -28.23
CA PHE A 442 6.98 19.41 -27.72
C PHE A 442 6.74 20.44 -26.59
N GLN A 443 7.74 20.62 -25.73
CA GLN A 443 7.65 21.43 -24.50
C GLN A 443 7.17 22.85 -24.76
N LYS A 444 7.52 23.45 -25.91
CA LYS A 444 7.16 24.84 -26.23
C LYS A 444 5.65 25.06 -26.33
N PHE A 445 4.88 24.05 -26.73
CA PHE A 445 3.42 24.14 -26.85
C PHE A 445 2.69 23.98 -25.52
N LEU A 446 3.41 23.62 -24.46
CA LEU A 446 2.87 23.39 -23.12
C LEU A 446 3.22 24.52 -22.14
N LYS A 447 3.90 25.57 -22.61
CA LYS A 447 4.46 26.64 -21.76
C LYS A 447 3.42 27.36 -20.91
N ASP A 448 2.23 27.60 -21.44
CA ASP A 448 1.20 28.42 -20.78
C ASP A 448 0.02 27.59 -20.21
N LYS A 449 0.22 26.29 -19.97
CA LYS A 449 -0.85 25.40 -19.46
C LYS A 449 -0.64 25.02 -17.99
N ASN A 450 -1.67 25.20 -17.17
CA ASN A 450 -1.62 24.99 -15.70
C ASN A 450 -1.72 23.52 -15.29
N SER A 451 -2.29 22.67 -16.14
CA SER A 451 -2.40 21.23 -15.89
C SER A 451 -2.23 20.42 -17.18
N ILE A 452 -1.58 19.26 -17.11
CA ILE A 452 -1.26 18.43 -18.29
C ILE A 452 -1.57 16.97 -17.99
N LEU A 453 -2.37 16.33 -18.84
CA LEU A 453 -2.65 14.89 -18.74
C LEU A 453 -1.88 14.13 -19.82
N MET A 454 -1.01 13.23 -19.39
CA MET A 454 -0.23 12.41 -20.30
C MET A 454 -0.58 10.95 -20.11
N VAL A 455 -1.04 10.28 -21.17
CA VAL A 455 -1.51 8.91 -21.15
C VAL A 455 -0.49 8.00 -21.84
N HIS A 456 0.00 6.96 -21.19
CA HIS A 456 0.96 6.02 -21.78
C HIS A 456 0.33 4.63 -21.98
N GLY A 457 0.18 4.18 -23.24
CA GLY A 457 -0.36 2.86 -23.61
C GLY A 457 -0.65 2.72 -25.12
N ASP A 458 -0.84 1.50 -25.63
CA ASP A 458 -1.20 1.26 -27.05
C ASP A 458 -2.71 1.44 -27.28
N VAL A 459 -3.11 2.10 -28.38
CA VAL A 459 -4.53 2.24 -28.78
C VAL A 459 -5.31 0.92 -28.84
N LYS A 460 -4.67 -0.20 -29.24
CA LYS A 460 -5.29 -1.54 -29.18
C LYS A 460 -5.65 -1.94 -27.75
N GLU A 461 -4.83 -1.58 -26.78
CA GLU A 461 -5.12 -1.81 -25.36
C GLU A 461 -6.30 -0.94 -24.90
N PHE A 462 -6.36 0.33 -25.34
CA PHE A 462 -7.48 1.24 -25.05
C PHE A 462 -8.82 0.75 -25.59
N ILE A 463 -8.84 -0.10 -26.61
CA ILE A 463 -10.07 -0.62 -27.23
C ILE A 463 -10.41 -2.02 -26.68
N SER A 464 -9.39 -2.83 -26.36
CA SER A 464 -9.59 -4.20 -25.88
C SER A 464 -10.44 -4.24 -24.60
N ASN A 465 -11.41 -5.17 -24.53
CA ASN A 465 -12.33 -5.39 -23.39
C ASN A 465 -11.65 -5.69 -22.04
N ASN A 466 -10.31 -5.72 -21.98
CA ASN A 466 -9.53 -5.90 -20.76
C ASN A 466 -9.14 -4.56 -20.08
N ILE A 467 -9.22 -3.42 -20.77
CA ILE A 467 -8.76 -2.10 -20.27
C ILE A 467 -9.80 -0.98 -20.49
N SER A 468 -10.79 -1.18 -21.35
CA SER A 468 -11.41 -0.07 -22.07
C SER A 468 -12.76 0.45 -21.57
N THR A 469 -13.52 -0.30 -20.77
CA THR A 469 -14.88 0.16 -20.43
C THR A 469 -14.85 1.44 -19.61
N TRP A 470 -13.96 1.60 -18.62
CA TRP A 470 -13.99 2.80 -17.78
C TRP A 470 -13.38 4.06 -18.43
N CYS A 471 -12.21 3.97 -19.07
CA CYS A 471 -11.56 5.12 -19.71
C CYS A 471 -12.30 5.62 -20.97
N LEU A 472 -12.70 4.71 -21.88
CA LEU A 472 -13.46 5.11 -23.06
C LEU A 472 -14.88 5.55 -22.69
N ASN A 473 -15.56 4.88 -21.74
CA ASN A 473 -16.87 5.38 -21.28
C ASN A 473 -16.73 6.75 -20.61
N SER A 474 -15.66 7.00 -19.84
CA SER A 474 -15.45 8.33 -19.24
C SER A 474 -15.11 9.40 -20.27
N LEU A 475 -14.40 9.06 -21.36
CA LEU A 475 -14.20 9.95 -22.51
C LEU A 475 -15.52 10.23 -23.23
N ASN A 476 -16.39 9.23 -23.38
CA ASN A 476 -17.64 9.31 -24.12
C ASN A 476 -18.87 9.76 -23.30
N SER A 477 -18.82 9.76 -21.96
CA SER A 477 -19.96 10.02 -21.07
C SER A 477 -20.33 11.50 -20.92
N TYR A 478 -19.78 12.39 -21.75
CA TYR A 478 -19.89 13.86 -21.64
C TYR A 478 -19.31 14.44 -20.35
N GLU A 479 -18.70 13.65 -19.48
CA GLU A 479 -18.26 14.11 -18.16
C GLU A 479 -16.91 14.84 -18.18
N LEU A 480 -16.20 14.88 -19.30
CA LEU A 480 -14.88 15.50 -19.45
C LEU A 480 -14.97 16.77 -20.31
N HIS A 481 -15.52 17.85 -19.76
CA HIS A 481 -15.75 19.10 -20.49
C HIS A 481 -14.49 19.96 -20.70
N SER A 482 -13.42 19.73 -19.92
CA SER A 482 -12.28 20.64 -19.76
C SER A 482 -11.11 20.43 -20.74
N TYR A 483 -11.02 19.30 -21.44
CA TYR A 483 -9.92 19.06 -22.39
C TYR A 483 -10.22 19.56 -23.80
N LYS A 484 -9.16 20.10 -24.45
CA LYS A 484 -9.26 20.80 -25.74
C LYS A 484 -9.08 19.88 -26.96
N LYS A 485 -8.03 19.06 -26.99
CA LYS A 485 -7.75 18.07 -28.04
C LYS A 485 -7.27 16.75 -27.42
N LEU A 486 -7.53 15.65 -28.11
CA LEU A 486 -7.00 14.31 -27.84
C LEU A 486 -5.99 13.97 -28.95
N ILE A 487 -4.71 13.80 -28.59
CA ILE A 487 -3.62 13.61 -29.57
C ILE A 487 -3.14 12.16 -29.54
N VAL A 488 -3.12 11.49 -30.70
CA VAL A 488 -2.54 10.15 -30.90
C VAL A 488 -1.32 10.20 -31.84
N LEU A 489 -0.50 9.15 -31.87
CA LEU A 489 0.83 9.21 -32.50
C LEU A 489 0.84 8.95 -34.01
N SER A 490 -0.27 8.48 -34.57
CA SER A 490 -0.33 8.18 -36.00
C SER A 490 -1.75 8.21 -36.52
N LYS A 491 -1.88 8.36 -37.84
CA LYS A 491 -3.17 8.26 -38.50
C LYS A 491 -3.80 6.88 -38.37
N LYS A 492 -3.00 5.80 -38.27
CA LYS A 492 -3.52 4.44 -38.08
C LYS A 492 -4.10 4.28 -36.68
N GLN A 493 -3.44 4.83 -35.66
CA GLN A 493 -3.96 4.91 -34.30
C GLN A 493 -5.25 5.73 -34.23
N GLU A 494 -5.32 6.87 -34.92
CA GLU A 494 -6.54 7.68 -35.03
C GLU A 494 -7.68 6.86 -35.63
N ASN A 495 -7.45 6.22 -36.78
CA ASN A 495 -8.46 5.41 -37.47
C ASN A 495 -8.92 4.21 -36.64
N LEU A 496 -8.03 3.65 -35.81
CA LEU A 496 -8.36 2.54 -34.93
C LEU A 496 -9.21 3.00 -33.74
N LEU A 497 -8.89 4.16 -33.15
CA LEU A 497 -9.59 4.70 -31.98
C LEU A 497 -10.94 5.33 -32.32
N LYS A 498 -11.01 6.04 -33.45
CA LYS A 498 -12.15 6.88 -33.85
C LYS A 498 -13.51 6.17 -33.81
N PRO A 499 -13.67 4.90 -34.26
CA PRO A 499 -14.96 4.19 -34.21
C PRO A 499 -15.49 3.94 -32.79
N HIS A 500 -14.64 4.05 -31.77
CA HIS A 500 -14.99 3.82 -30.37
C HIS A 500 -15.27 5.11 -29.59
N LEU A 501 -15.28 6.27 -30.26
CA LEU A 501 -15.50 7.58 -29.67
C LEU A 501 -16.82 8.20 -30.15
N ASN A 502 -17.48 9.00 -29.31
CA ASN A 502 -18.66 9.77 -29.72
C ASN A 502 -18.30 10.94 -30.65
N ASP A 503 -19.29 11.49 -31.36
CA ASP A 503 -19.08 12.53 -32.39
C ASP A 503 -18.40 13.81 -31.86
N ASN A 504 -18.66 14.17 -30.60
CA ASN A 504 -18.05 15.35 -29.98
C ASN A 504 -16.55 15.13 -29.72
N ILE A 505 -16.17 13.94 -29.22
CA ILE A 505 -14.78 13.60 -28.96
C ILE A 505 -14.03 13.34 -30.26
N GLN A 506 -14.67 12.74 -31.27
CA GLN A 506 -14.07 12.55 -32.59
C GLN A 506 -13.62 13.87 -33.24
N LYS A 507 -14.35 14.98 -33.02
CA LYS A 507 -13.97 16.33 -33.50
C LYS A 507 -12.73 16.89 -32.79
N LYS A 508 -12.44 16.42 -31.56
CA LYS A 508 -11.28 16.82 -30.76
C LYS A 508 -10.07 15.92 -30.99
N LEU A 509 -10.21 14.80 -31.71
CA LEU A 509 -9.14 13.85 -31.99
C LEU A 509 -8.24 14.36 -33.12
N THR A 510 -6.93 14.34 -32.90
CA THR A 510 -5.91 14.63 -33.92
C THR A 510 -4.73 13.67 -33.79
N ASN A 511 -3.88 13.59 -34.80
CA ASN A 511 -2.70 12.73 -34.78
C ASN A 511 -1.41 13.50 -35.11
N ILE A 512 -0.30 13.06 -34.52
CA ILE A 512 1.03 13.65 -34.69
C ILE A 512 2.07 12.53 -34.77
N ASN A 513 2.78 12.42 -35.89
CA ASN A 513 3.87 11.44 -36.05
C ASN A 513 5.03 11.72 -35.09
N ASN A 514 5.68 10.68 -34.59
CA ASN A 514 6.87 10.81 -33.74
C ASN A 514 8.14 10.99 -34.58
N SER A 515 9.16 11.68 -34.07
CA SER A 515 10.43 11.91 -34.78
C SER A 515 11.60 11.15 -34.16
N VAL A 516 12.66 10.91 -34.95
CA VAL A 516 13.90 10.28 -34.48
C VAL A 516 15.11 10.91 -35.16
N GLU A 517 16.16 11.14 -34.36
CA GLU A 517 17.49 11.50 -34.86
C GLU A 517 18.27 10.23 -35.21
N LEU A 518 18.31 9.85 -36.50
CA LEU A 518 19.09 8.72 -36.98
C LEU A 518 19.80 9.06 -38.30
N ASN A 519 21.13 8.92 -38.30
CA ASN A 519 21.92 8.99 -39.53
C ASN A 519 21.92 7.61 -40.22
N HIS A 520 21.33 7.54 -41.41
CA HIS A 520 21.37 6.32 -42.22
C HIS A 520 22.82 6.04 -42.65
N THR A 521 23.45 5.08 -41.97
CA THR A 521 24.86 4.68 -42.10
C THR A 521 24.89 3.18 -42.37
N PRO A 522 24.52 2.77 -43.59
CA PRO A 522 24.34 1.36 -43.90
C PRO A 522 25.66 0.62 -43.73
N SER A 523 25.58 -0.49 -43.00
CA SER A 523 26.75 -1.31 -42.70
C SER A 523 27.07 -2.23 -43.86
N GLU A 524 28.36 -2.52 -44.09
CA GLU A 524 28.83 -3.55 -45.02
C GLU A 524 28.04 -4.86 -44.84
N GLN A 525 27.88 -5.59 -45.94
CA GLN A 525 26.85 -6.61 -46.09
C GLN A 525 26.92 -7.70 -44.99
N ALA A 526 25.84 -7.84 -44.23
CA ALA A 526 25.72 -8.87 -43.21
C ALA A 526 25.52 -10.26 -43.80
N SER A 527 25.79 -11.30 -43.01
CA SER A 527 25.42 -12.69 -43.34
C SER A 527 23.93 -12.78 -43.64
N LYS A 528 23.58 -13.25 -44.85
CA LYS A 528 22.20 -13.39 -45.37
C LYS A 528 21.32 -14.36 -44.58
N ASN A 529 21.94 -15.15 -43.71
CA ASN A 529 21.31 -16.20 -42.92
C ASN A 529 21.27 -15.86 -41.43
N ASN A 530 21.91 -14.76 -41.03
CA ASN A 530 21.98 -14.35 -39.63
C ASN A 530 20.90 -13.30 -39.36
N PHE A 531 20.06 -13.54 -38.37
CA PHE A 531 18.98 -12.67 -37.94
C PHE A 531 19.30 -12.19 -36.54
N ALA A 532 19.08 -10.91 -36.26
CA ALA A 532 19.21 -10.37 -34.92
C ALA A 532 17.85 -10.41 -34.22
N TYR A 533 17.78 -10.96 -33.02
CA TYR A 533 16.76 -10.55 -32.06
C TYR A 533 17.43 -9.60 -31.08
N ILE A 534 16.85 -8.42 -30.85
CA ILE A 534 17.37 -7.45 -29.88
C ILE A 534 16.24 -7.11 -28.91
N GLY A 535 16.39 -7.53 -27.65
CA GLY A 535 15.38 -7.25 -26.63
C GLY A 535 15.65 -7.95 -25.31
N ARG A 536 14.98 -7.50 -24.26
CA ARG A 536 14.99 -8.17 -22.95
C ARG A 536 14.45 -9.59 -23.11
N LEU A 537 15.09 -10.57 -22.47
CA LEU A 537 14.65 -11.96 -22.47
C LEU A 537 13.64 -12.17 -21.33
N SER A 538 12.39 -11.82 -21.58
CA SER A 538 11.32 -11.76 -20.59
C SER A 538 9.97 -12.18 -21.17
N LYS A 539 9.00 -12.44 -20.29
CA LYS A 539 7.68 -12.96 -20.69
C LYS A 539 6.88 -11.97 -21.55
N ASP A 540 6.96 -10.67 -21.25
CA ASP A 540 6.30 -9.58 -21.99
C ASP A 540 6.84 -9.40 -23.43
N LYS A 541 8.12 -9.73 -23.65
CA LYS A 541 8.74 -9.76 -24.99
C LYS A 541 8.53 -11.07 -25.72
N ASN A 542 7.79 -12.00 -25.12
CA ASN A 542 7.48 -13.32 -25.64
C ASN A 542 8.74 -14.05 -26.16
N SER A 543 9.86 -13.91 -25.44
CA SER A 543 11.18 -14.37 -25.93
C SER A 543 11.30 -15.89 -26.04
N MET A 544 10.38 -16.66 -25.45
CA MET A 544 10.34 -18.12 -25.59
C MET A 544 9.95 -18.55 -27.01
N ASP A 545 9.23 -17.72 -27.76
CA ASP A 545 8.81 -18.06 -29.13
C ASP A 545 9.96 -18.12 -30.12
N LEU A 546 11.13 -17.59 -29.76
CA LEU A 546 12.37 -17.85 -30.48
C LEU A 546 12.69 -19.36 -30.53
N ILE A 547 12.31 -20.13 -29.49
CA ILE A 547 12.45 -21.60 -29.49
C ILE A 547 11.52 -22.24 -30.53
N ASN A 548 10.27 -21.76 -30.64
CA ASN A 548 9.30 -22.29 -31.59
C ASN A 548 9.71 -21.97 -33.04
N ILE A 549 10.18 -20.74 -33.29
CA ILE A 549 10.81 -20.37 -34.56
C ILE A 549 12.04 -21.25 -34.83
N GLY A 550 12.89 -21.49 -33.82
CA GLY A 550 14.06 -22.36 -33.95
C GLY A 550 13.70 -23.81 -34.29
N LYS A 551 12.64 -24.35 -33.68
CA LYS A 551 12.09 -25.68 -34.01
C LYS A 551 11.60 -25.73 -35.45
N GLU A 552 10.98 -24.66 -35.93
CA GLU A 552 10.46 -24.58 -37.29
C GLU A 552 11.58 -24.47 -38.33
N ILE A 553 12.60 -23.65 -38.06
CA ILE A 553 13.85 -23.61 -38.84
C ILE A 553 14.47 -25.00 -38.92
N LYS A 554 14.51 -25.73 -37.80
CA LYS A 554 15.03 -27.09 -37.74
C LYS A 554 14.17 -28.09 -38.51
N ARG A 555 12.85 -28.00 -38.39
CA ARG A 555 11.86 -28.87 -39.07
C ARG A 555 11.99 -28.76 -40.59
N GLU A 556 12.18 -27.55 -41.09
CA GLU A 556 12.37 -27.27 -42.52
C GLU A 556 13.84 -27.34 -42.97
N ASN A 557 14.74 -27.67 -42.03
CA ASN A 557 16.18 -27.82 -42.26
C ASN A 557 16.83 -26.59 -42.93
N LEU A 558 16.49 -25.41 -42.43
CA LEU A 558 16.98 -24.12 -42.94
C LEU A 558 18.27 -23.72 -42.22
N ASP A 559 19.26 -23.21 -42.97
CA ASP A 559 20.50 -22.64 -42.42
C ASP A 559 20.27 -21.19 -41.96
N PHE A 560 19.32 -20.99 -41.05
CA PHE A 560 19.09 -19.68 -40.42
C PHE A 560 19.66 -19.67 -39.01
N LYS A 561 20.34 -18.58 -38.67
CA LYS A 561 20.95 -18.34 -37.36
C LYS A 561 20.31 -17.10 -36.74
N ILE A 562 19.73 -17.23 -35.57
CA ILE A 562 19.19 -16.12 -34.81
C ILE A 562 20.19 -15.79 -33.72
N ASN A 563 20.86 -14.64 -33.86
CA ASN A 563 21.71 -14.05 -32.82
C ASN A 563 20.82 -13.23 -31.87
N ILE A 564 20.72 -13.70 -30.64
CA ILE A 564 19.86 -13.16 -29.59
C ILE A 564 20.70 -12.22 -28.72
N TYR A 565 20.51 -10.92 -28.90
CA TYR A 565 21.16 -9.85 -28.15
C TYR A 565 20.21 -9.32 -27.07
N GLY A 566 20.68 -9.33 -25.83
CA GLY A 566 19.92 -8.96 -24.65
C GLY A 566 19.99 -10.03 -23.56
N THR A 567 19.64 -9.62 -22.35
CA THR A 567 19.58 -10.47 -21.15
C THR A 567 18.21 -10.31 -20.48
N GLY A 568 17.87 -11.24 -19.60
CA GLY A 568 16.62 -11.15 -18.84
C GLY A 568 16.35 -12.39 -18.01
N GLU A 569 15.23 -12.38 -17.30
CA GLU A 569 14.82 -13.47 -16.41
C GLU A 569 14.68 -14.83 -17.11
N LEU A 570 14.42 -14.83 -18.43
CA LEU A 570 14.28 -16.04 -19.23
C LEU A 570 15.59 -16.52 -19.87
N SER A 571 16.71 -15.78 -19.72
CA SER A 571 18.00 -16.14 -20.35
C SER A 571 18.40 -17.60 -20.06
N GLY A 572 18.37 -18.02 -18.80
CA GLY A 572 18.72 -19.39 -18.42
C GLY A 572 17.72 -20.45 -18.88
N LYS A 573 16.44 -20.08 -19.03
CA LYS A 573 15.41 -20.99 -19.55
C LYS A 573 15.56 -21.20 -21.05
N ILE A 574 15.78 -20.11 -21.80
CA ILE A 574 16.04 -20.15 -23.25
C ILE A 574 17.30 -20.97 -23.53
N GLU A 575 18.38 -20.80 -22.75
CA GLU A 575 19.59 -21.62 -22.91
C GLU A 575 19.33 -23.12 -22.72
N LYS A 576 18.54 -23.49 -21.70
CA LYS A 576 18.15 -24.89 -21.46
C LYS A 576 17.30 -25.45 -22.60
N GLU A 577 16.33 -24.69 -23.09
CA GLU A 577 15.46 -25.11 -24.20
C GLU A 577 16.23 -25.22 -25.52
N ILE A 578 17.20 -24.35 -25.77
CA ILE A 578 18.10 -24.46 -26.93
C ILE A 578 18.82 -25.82 -26.89
N LYS A 579 19.38 -26.21 -25.73
CA LYS A 579 20.05 -27.50 -25.57
C LYS A 579 19.10 -28.69 -25.66
N TYR A 580 17.96 -28.62 -24.98
CA TYR A 580 16.98 -29.70 -24.95
C TYR A 580 16.42 -30.02 -26.35
N ASN A 581 16.14 -29.00 -27.15
CA ASN A 581 15.58 -29.16 -28.49
C ASN A 581 16.66 -29.33 -29.58
N ASN A 582 17.94 -29.38 -29.20
CA ASN A 582 19.13 -29.34 -30.08
C ASN A 582 19.05 -28.22 -31.14
N LEU A 583 18.99 -26.96 -30.67
CA LEU A 583 18.89 -25.73 -31.47
C LEU A 583 20.17 -24.87 -31.38
N GLU A 584 21.26 -25.36 -30.80
CA GLU A 584 22.51 -24.63 -30.53
C GLU A 584 23.17 -24.07 -31.81
N ASN A 585 22.85 -24.66 -32.96
CA ASN A 585 23.35 -24.20 -34.27
C ASN A 585 22.42 -23.20 -34.96
N ILE A 586 21.23 -22.96 -34.40
CA ILE A 586 20.19 -22.09 -34.93
C ILE A 586 20.04 -20.85 -34.03
N LEU A 587 20.04 -21.00 -32.71
CA LEU A 587 19.82 -19.92 -31.76
C LEU A 587 21.10 -19.64 -30.95
N PHE A 588 21.62 -18.41 -31.06
CA PHE A 588 22.88 -18.00 -30.44
C PHE A 588 22.64 -16.90 -29.41
N LEU A 589 22.76 -17.21 -28.12
CA LEU A 589 22.72 -16.21 -27.05
C LEU A 589 24.02 -15.40 -27.06
N ARG A 590 23.93 -14.11 -27.43
CA ARG A 590 25.08 -13.19 -27.53
C ARG A 590 25.25 -12.28 -26.30
N GLY A 591 24.22 -12.15 -25.48
CA GLY A 591 24.24 -11.24 -24.32
C GLY A 591 24.08 -9.78 -24.72
N TYR A 592 24.53 -8.86 -23.87
CA TYR A 592 24.48 -7.42 -24.14
C TYR A 592 25.59 -7.00 -25.12
N GLU A 593 25.23 -6.20 -26.13
CA GLU A 593 26.15 -5.61 -27.10
C GLU A 593 25.71 -4.16 -27.32
N GLU A 594 26.57 -3.21 -26.95
CA GLU A 594 26.28 -1.77 -27.04
C GLU A 594 26.45 -1.24 -28.46
N ASN A 595 27.33 -1.86 -29.27
CA ASN A 595 27.60 -1.39 -30.61
C ASN A 595 26.57 -1.95 -31.61
N LYS A 596 25.52 -1.16 -31.89
CA LYS A 596 24.47 -1.49 -32.87
C LYS A 596 25.02 -1.72 -34.27
N GLY A 597 26.03 -0.95 -34.67
CA GLY A 597 26.73 -1.13 -35.94
C GLY A 597 27.33 -2.53 -36.05
N LYS A 598 27.92 -3.06 -34.99
CA LYS A 598 28.45 -4.43 -34.93
C LYS A 598 27.35 -5.50 -34.96
N ILE A 599 26.21 -5.25 -34.33
CA ILE A 599 25.05 -6.16 -34.42
C ILE A 599 24.56 -6.23 -35.86
N PHE A 600 24.27 -5.09 -36.46
CA PHE A 600 23.71 -5.05 -37.81
C PHE A 600 24.76 -5.32 -38.90
N LYS A 601 26.06 -5.18 -38.63
CA LYS A 601 27.12 -5.73 -39.52
C LYS A 601 27.06 -7.25 -39.63
N ASN A 602 26.60 -7.95 -38.59
CA ASN A 602 26.62 -9.41 -38.51
C ASN A 602 25.26 -10.08 -38.80
N ASN A 603 24.19 -9.31 -38.95
CA ASN A 603 22.82 -9.80 -39.12
C ASN A 603 22.09 -9.09 -40.27
N CYS A 604 21.44 -9.86 -41.14
CA CYS A 604 20.74 -9.37 -42.33
C CYS A 604 19.38 -8.72 -42.03
N ALA A 605 18.73 -9.12 -40.95
CA ALA A 605 17.43 -8.59 -40.56
C ALA A 605 17.26 -8.63 -39.04
N LEU A 606 16.41 -7.74 -38.52
CA LEU A 606 15.90 -7.83 -37.17
C LEU A 606 14.64 -8.71 -37.14
N ILE A 607 14.53 -9.60 -36.17
CA ILE A 607 13.29 -10.31 -35.87
C ILE A 607 12.76 -9.89 -34.52
N SER A 608 11.43 -9.84 -34.38
CA SER A 608 10.76 -9.66 -33.10
C SER A 608 9.59 -10.60 -32.97
N VAL A 609 9.53 -11.27 -31.83
CA VAL A 609 8.42 -12.12 -31.41
C VAL A 609 7.56 -11.45 -30.34
N SER A 610 7.82 -10.18 -30.02
CA SER A 610 7.16 -9.49 -28.92
C SER A 610 5.67 -9.34 -29.14
N GLU A 611 4.88 -9.63 -28.12
CA GLU A 611 3.43 -9.39 -28.10
C GLU A 611 3.09 -7.93 -27.73
N THR A 612 4.02 -7.24 -27.06
CA THR A 612 3.86 -5.87 -26.59
C THR A 612 5.10 -5.03 -26.92
N GLY A 613 4.93 -3.74 -27.22
CA GLY A 613 6.05 -2.89 -27.58
C GLY A 613 5.81 -1.39 -27.47
N GLY A 614 6.90 -0.68 -27.16
CA GLY A 614 6.99 0.79 -27.25
C GLY A 614 7.21 1.25 -28.69
N PHE A 615 7.75 2.46 -28.89
CA PHE A 615 7.92 3.12 -30.19
C PHE A 615 8.80 2.36 -31.22
N GLY A 616 9.30 1.17 -30.90
CA GLY A 616 10.03 0.33 -31.83
C GLY A 616 11.37 0.93 -32.25
N SER A 617 12.09 1.62 -31.36
CA SER A 617 13.38 2.27 -31.67
C SER A 617 14.37 1.31 -32.33
N VAL A 618 14.39 0.05 -31.90
CA VAL A 618 15.24 -1.01 -32.46
C VAL A 618 14.93 -1.32 -33.93
N ILE A 619 13.67 -1.14 -34.37
CA ILE A 619 13.27 -1.28 -35.77
C ILE A 619 13.87 -0.14 -36.60
N LEU A 620 13.80 1.09 -36.09
CA LEU A 620 14.39 2.26 -36.74
C LEU A 620 15.92 2.21 -36.72
N GLU A 621 16.55 1.69 -35.66
CA GLU A 621 17.99 1.39 -35.61
C GLU A 621 18.36 0.33 -36.66
N ALA A 622 17.59 -0.75 -36.80
CA ALA A 622 17.82 -1.74 -37.85
C ALA A 622 17.77 -1.08 -39.22
N TYR A 623 16.76 -0.23 -39.44
CA TYR A 623 16.64 0.56 -40.66
C TYR A 623 17.82 1.53 -40.87
N SER A 624 18.33 2.21 -39.84
CA SER A 624 19.46 3.15 -39.99
C SER A 624 20.75 2.47 -40.45
N PHE A 625 20.88 1.16 -40.19
CA PHE A 625 21.96 0.31 -40.71
C PHE A 625 21.57 -0.47 -41.98
N GLY A 626 20.41 -0.18 -42.57
CA GLY A 626 19.92 -0.78 -43.81
C GLY A 626 19.36 -2.20 -43.67
N ARG A 627 18.88 -2.59 -42.48
CA ARG A 627 18.40 -3.97 -42.20
C ARG A 627 16.88 -4.05 -42.11
N SER A 628 16.30 -4.98 -42.86
CA SER A 628 14.86 -5.24 -42.85
C SER A 628 14.40 -5.88 -41.55
N VAL A 629 13.09 -5.96 -41.33
CA VAL A 629 12.54 -6.52 -40.09
C VAL A 629 11.46 -7.59 -40.33
N ILE A 630 11.29 -8.54 -39.42
CA ILE A 630 10.18 -9.50 -39.40
C ILE A 630 9.58 -9.50 -38.00
N LEU A 631 8.32 -9.14 -37.89
CA LEU A 631 7.68 -8.93 -36.60
C LEU A 631 6.33 -9.66 -36.56
N PHE A 632 5.92 -10.15 -35.40
CA PHE A 632 4.51 -10.45 -35.18
C PHE A 632 3.66 -9.17 -35.22
N ASN A 633 2.45 -9.28 -35.76
CA ASN A 633 1.46 -8.21 -35.87
C ASN A 633 0.70 -8.05 -34.54
N SER A 634 1.43 -7.65 -33.50
CA SER A 634 0.96 -7.75 -32.11
C SER A 634 0.61 -6.41 -31.47
N PHE A 635 1.29 -5.31 -31.85
CA PHE A 635 1.04 -3.96 -31.31
C PHE A 635 1.04 -2.90 -32.42
N THR A 636 0.29 -1.80 -32.24
CA THR A 636 -0.14 -0.88 -33.31
C THR A 636 1.01 -0.17 -34.02
N ILE A 637 2.08 0.18 -33.29
CA ILE A 637 3.23 0.88 -33.87
C ILE A 637 3.99 0.04 -34.91
N THR A 638 3.89 -1.31 -34.86
CA THR A 638 4.50 -2.18 -35.90
C THR A 638 3.88 -1.93 -37.26
N LEU A 639 2.58 -1.63 -37.30
CA LEU A 639 1.88 -1.24 -38.52
C LEU A 639 2.33 0.14 -39.01
N ASP A 640 2.78 1.02 -38.12
CA ASP A 640 3.26 2.36 -38.48
C ASP A 640 4.70 2.32 -39.02
N LEU A 641 5.54 1.46 -38.44
CA LEU A 641 6.97 1.35 -38.79
C LEU A 641 7.24 0.40 -39.95
N VAL A 642 6.44 -0.66 -40.12
CA VAL A 642 6.67 -1.70 -41.12
C VAL A 642 5.60 -1.66 -42.20
N GLU A 643 6.02 -1.42 -43.44
CA GLU A 643 5.20 -1.71 -44.61
C GLU A 643 5.42 -3.17 -45.02
N ASP A 644 4.39 -4.02 -44.80
CA ASP A 644 4.47 -5.45 -45.10
C ASP A 644 4.86 -5.71 -46.57
N ASN A 645 5.81 -6.61 -46.77
CA ASN A 645 6.47 -6.94 -48.03
C ASN A 645 7.27 -5.79 -48.68
N LYS A 646 7.54 -4.68 -47.98
CA LYS A 646 8.32 -3.54 -48.50
C LYS A 646 9.49 -3.09 -47.64
N THR A 647 9.30 -2.96 -46.33
CA THR A 647 10.38 -2.61 -45.38
C THR A 647 10.66 -3.75 -44.41
N GLY A 648 9.81 -4.78 -44.45
CA GLY A 648 9.86 -5.96 -43.61
C GLY A 648 8.62 -6.82 -43.84
N PHE A 649 8.36 -7.75 -42.93
CA PHE A 649 7.14 -8.54 -42.94
C PHE A 649 6.43 -8.51 -41.59
N LEU A 650 5.10 -8.48 -41.67
CA LEU A 650 4.21 -8.66 -40.54
C LEU A 650 3.58 -10.05 -40.63
N VAL A 651 3.57 -10.75 -39.50
CA VAL A 651 3.10 -12.13 -39.40
C VAL A 651 2.07 -12.21 -38.29
N ASP A 652 1.01 -12.99 -38.47
CA ASP A 652 0.03 -13.18 -37.40
C ASP A 652 0.66 -13.83 -36.16
N LEU A 653 0.14 -13.49 -34.99
CA LEU A 653 0.66 -13.97 -33.72
C LEU A 653 0.65 -15.51 -33.70
N TYR A 654 1.79 -16.10 -33.32
CA TYR A 654 2.02 -17.53 -33.24
C TYR A 654 1.99 -18.31 -34.57
N ASP A 655 1.89 -17.64 -35.72
CA ASP A 655 2.01 -18.27 -37.03
C ASP A 655 3.49 -18.46 -37.42
N TYR A 656 4.14 -19.41 -36.75
CA TYR A 656 5.55 -19.74 -36.97
C TYR A 656 5.85 -20.21 -38.41
N PRO A 657 5.02 -21.06 -39.06
CA PRO A 657 5.25 -21.44 -40.46
C PRO A 657 5.28 -20.24 -41.40
N SER A 658 4.31 -19.32 -41.28
CA SER A 658 4.32 -18.07 -42.06
C SER A 658 5.54 -17.20 -41.72
N PHE A 659 5.94 -17.15 -40.45
CA PHE A 659 7.16 -16.45 -40.02
C PHE A 659 8.41 -16.96 -40.75
N ILE A 660 8.55 -18.28 -40.87
CA ILE A 660 9.65 -18.91 -41.60
C ILE A 660 9.56 -18.62 -43.12
N GLU A 661 8.37 -18.66 -43.70
CA GLU A 661 8.15 -18.25 -45.09
C GLU A 661 8.57 -16.79 -45.36
N LYS A 662 8.35 -15.90 -44.40
CA LYS A 662 8.81 -14.50 -44.45
C LYS A 662 10.32 -14.39 -44.23
N MET A 663 10.93 -15.18 -43.35
CA MET A 663 12.39 -15.25 -43.18
C MET A 663 13.10 -15.63 -44.48
N LYS A 664 12.55 -16.58 -45.24
CA LYS A 664 13.07 -16.96 -46.56
C LYS A 664 13.06 -15.80 -47.58
N LYS A 665 12.14 -14.85 -47.42
CA LYS A 665 11.92 -13.74 -48.36
C LYS A 665 12.58 -12.43 -47.93
N ILE A 666 13.14 -12.34 -46.71
CA ILE A 666 13.57 -11.06 -46.10
C ILE A 666 14.67 -10.34 -46.86
N ASN A 667 15.60 -11.09 -47.44
CA ASN A 667 16.71 -10.53 -48.20
C ASN A 667 16.26 -9.94 -49.56
N GLY A 668 14.97 -10.10 -49.91
CA GLY A 668 14.35 -9.49 -51.08
C GLY A 668 13.84 -8.07 -50.86
N ILE A 669 13.85 -7.58 -49.60
CA ILE A 669 13.50 -6.21 -49.26
C ILE A 669 14.65 -5.27 -49.66
N LYS A 670 14.31 -4.11 -50.23
CA LYS A 670 15.30 -3.15 -50.72
C LYS A 670 15.68 -2.15 -49.65
N GLU A 671 16.98 -1.87 -49.56
CA GLU A 671 17.53 -0.85 -48.66
C GLU A 671 16.96 0.55 -48.98
N GLU A 672 16.67 0.86 -50.24
CA GLU A 672 16.03 2.11 -50.63
C GLU A 672 14.63 2.29 -50.03
N ASP A 673 13.84 1.21 -49.94
CA ASP A 673 12.50 1.26 -49.34
C ASP A 673 12.61 1.45 -47.81
N ILE A 674 13.65 0.88 -47.20
CA ILE A 674 14.02 1.11 -45.80
C ILE A 674 14.46 2.56 -45.57
N LYS A 675 15.34 3.11 -46.42
CA LYS A 675 15.80 4.49 -46.33
C LYS A 675 14.63 5.48 -46.43
N LYS A 676 13.73 5.27 -47.40
CA LYS A 676 12.49 6.07 -47.54
C LYS A 676 11.58 5.99 -46.33
N GLN A 677 11.56 4.85 -45.65
CA GLN A 677 10.78 4.67 -44.44
C GLN A 677 11.37 5.48 -43.27
N ILE A 678 12.69 5.51 -43.10
CA ILE A 678 13.38 6.31 -42.06
C ILE A 678 13.20 7.80 -42.31
N GLU A 679 13.30 8.25 -43.56
CA GLU A 679 13.11 9.65 -43.95
C GLU A 679 11.70 10.18 -43.60
N LYS A 680 10.70 9.30 -43.34
CA LYS A 680 9.39 9.72 -42.81
C LYS A 680 9.45 10.17 -41.36
N PHE A 681 10.48 9.77 -40.60
CA PHE A 681 10.67 10.06 -39.18
C PHE A 681 11.70 11.17 -38.92
N ASP A 682 12.18 11.82 -39.98
CA ASP A 682 13.14 12.93 -39.91
C ASP A 682 12.65 14.07 -39.02
N ASN A 683 13.54 14.55 -38.15
CA ASN A 683 13.24 15.54 -37.12
C ASN A 683 12.77 16.86 -37.72
N GLU A 684 13.49 17.43 -38.69
CA GLU A 684 13.14 18.73 -39.26
C GLU A 684 11.75 18.71 -39.89
N LYS A 685 11.47 17.64 -40.63
CA LYS A 685 10.18 17.43 -41.29
C LYS A 685 9.02 17.30 -40.29
N ILE A 686 9.17 16.43 -39.29
CA ILE A 686 8.12 16.18 -38.31
C ILE A 686 7.90 17.39 -37.40
N PHE A 687 8.97 18.08 -37.00
CA PHE A 687 8.86 19.31 -36.19
C PHE A 687 8.09 20.42 -36.90
N LYS A 688 8.19 20.49 -38.23
CA LYS A 688 7.38 21.40 -39.04
C LYS A 688 5.91 20.99 -39.05
N GLU A 689 5.61 19.69 -39.16
CA GLU A 689 4.23 19.18 -39.04
C GLU A 689 3.62 19.50 -37.66
N TRP A 690 4.41 19.34 -36.59
CA TRP A 690 4.00 19.68 -35.24
C TRP A 690 3.68 21.16 -35.10
N ASN A 691 4.58 22.03 -35.58
CA ASN A 691 4.35 23.48 -35.56
C ASN A 691 3.03 23.83 -36.27
N ASN A 692 2.76 23.25 -37.43
CA ASN A 692 1.54 23.54 -38.17
C ASN A 692 0.28 23.08 -37.43
N ILE A 693 0.30 21.90 -36.79
CA ILE A 693 -0.87 21.39 -36.05
C ILE A 693 -1.12 22.24 -34.81
N PHE A 694 -0.08 22.59 -34.06
CA PHE A 694 -0.21 23.44 -32.89
C PHE A 694 -0.57 24.88 -33.26
N SER A 695 -0.03 25.44 -34.35
CA SER A 695 -0.47 26.71 -34.91
C SER A 695 -1.91 26.65 -35.41
N GLN A 696 -2.38 25.55 -36.00
CA GLN A 696 -3.80 25.39 -36.33
C GLN A 696 -4.69 25.31 -35.08
N ILE A 697 -4.20 24.70 -34.00
CA ILE A 697 -4.90 24.68 -32.71
C ILE A 697 -4.95 26.11 -32.13
N GLU A 698 -3.88 26.89 -32.28
CA GLU A 698 -3.82 28.31 -31.90
C GLU A 698 -4.68 29.20 -32.84
N ASP A 699 -4.71 28.93 -34.14
CA ASP A 699 -5.51 29.61 -35.18
C ASP A 699 -7.02 29.32 -35.01
N GLU A 700 -7.42 28.07 -34.69
CA GLU A 700 -8.79 27.68 -34.27
C GLU A 700 -9.19 28.38 -32.96
N GLU A 701 -8.21 28.76 -32.13
CA GLU A 701 -8.35 29.65 -30.96
C GLU A 701 -8.28 31.15 -31.34
N GLY A 702 -8.12 31.49 -32.63
CA GLY A 702 -8.09 32.86 -33.16
C GLY A 702 -6.69 33.47 -33.37
N ILE A 703 -5.61 32.67 -33.40
CA ILE A 703 -4.22 33.14 -33.41
C ILE A 703 -3.46 32.59 -34.65
N ASN A 704 -3.49 33.35 -35.77
CA ASN A 704 -2.52 33.49 -36.89
C ASN A 704 -2.83 33.04 -38.37
N PRO A 705 -2.21 33.71 -39.38
CA PRO A 705 -2.64 33.73 -40.78
C PRO A 705 -1.72 32.93 -41.73
N LYS A 706 -2.27 32.53 -42.89
CA LYS A 706 -1.59 32.10 -44.14
C LYS A 706 -1.53 30.59 -44.45
N ASN A 707 -2.70 30.05 -44.76
CA ASN A 707 -3.06 29.35 -46.01
C ASN A 707 -1.96 28.94 -47.05
N LYS A 708 -2.09 27.69 -47.54
CA LYS A 708 -2.33 27.24 -48.96
C LYS A 708 -1.29 26.35 -49.71
N ILE A 709 -1.83 25.23 -50.28
CA ILE A 709 -1.57 24.56 -51.61
C ILE A 709 -0.48 23.44 -51.65
N LYS A 710 -0.83 22.14 -51.76
CA LYS A 710 -1.01 21.23 -52.97
C LYS A 710 0.29 21.01 -53.78
N THR A 711 0.70 19.86 -54.37
CA THR A 711 0.18 18.49 -54.63
C THR A 711 1.29 17.63 -55.28
N SER A 712 1.35 16.33 -54.93
CA SER A 712 1.56 15.11 -55.77
C SER A 712 2.69 14.98 -56.85
N LYS A 713 3.46 13.87 -56.85
CA LYS A 713 3.32 12.68 -57.76
C LYS A 713 4.61 11.81 -57.93
N ASN A 714 4.43 10.50 -57.71
CA ASN A 714 4.78 9.31 -58.53
C ASN A 714 6.22 8.82 -58.85
N LYS A 715 6.40 7.51 -58.51
CA LYS A 715 6.87 6.34 -59.34
C LYS A 715 8.34 6.36 -59.83
N LYS A 716 9.09 5.26 -60.01
CA LYS A 716 8.85 3.79 -60.06
C LYS A 716 10.24 3.10 -60.20
N SER A 717 10.28 1.79 -59.88
CA SER A 717 11.06 0.70 -60.57
C SER A 717 12.60 0.73 -60.55
N ASN A 718 13.37 -0.37 -60.57
CA ASN A 718 13.15 -1.82 -60.61
C ASN A 718 14.51 -2.54 -60.45
N LEU A 719 14.50 -3.73 -59.84
CA LEU A 719 15.21 -5.00 -60.17
C LEU A 719 16.71 -4.97 -60.60
N LYS A 720 17.60 -5.92 -60.28
CA LYS A 720 17.47 -7.39 -60.29
C LYS A 720 18.81 -8.05 -59.92
N SER A 721 18.74 -9.21 -59.25
CA SER A 721 19.51 -10.44 -59.56
C SER A 721 21.02 -10.49 -59.23
N LYS A 722 21.67 -11.61 -58.89
CA LYS A 722 21.32 -13.04 -58.74
C LYS A 722 22.58 -13.79 -58.24
N THR A 723 22.39 -14.85 -57.44
CA THR A 723 23.11 -16.16 -57.47
C THR A 723 24.61 -16.22 -57.08
N LYS A 724 25.21 -17.30 -56.57
CA LYS A 724 24.87 -18.71 -56.25
C LYS A 724 26.09 -19.34 -55.54
N GLY A 725 25.87 -20.46 -54.84
CA GLY A 725 26.83 -21.59 -54.74
C GLY A 725 27.44 -21.80 -53.35
N LYS A 726 27.04 -22.83 -52.57
CA LYS A 726 27.41 -24.28 -52.66
C LYS A 726 28.85 -24.52 -52.14
N THR A 727 29.23 -25.48 -51.29
CA THR A 727 28.60 -26.65 -50.63
C THR A 727 29.67 -27.36 -49.77
N LYS A 728 29.24 -28.10 -48.72
CA LYS A 728 29.72 -29.46 -48.30
C LYS A 728 31.18 -29.57 -47.73
N ILE A 729 31.63 -30.49 -46.86
CA ILE A 729 31.14 -31.78 -46.30
C ILE A 729 32.11 -32.34 -45.22
N THR A 730 31.54 -33.01 -44.18
CA THR A 730 31.98 -34.20 -43.41
C THR A 730 33.22 -34.20 -42.48
N LYS A 731 33.08 -34.60 -41.19
CA LYS A 731 33.20 -35.96 -40.52
C LYS A 731 34.69 -36.43 -40.42
N THR A 732 35.24 -37.10 -39.39
CA THR A 732 34.73 -37.89 -38.23
C THR A 732 35.93 -38.35 -37.36
N HIS A 733 35.67 -38.74 -36.10
CA HIS A 733 36.31 -39.81 -35.29
C HIS A 733 37.75 -39.57 -34.75
N SER A 734 38.23 -40.13 -33.62
CA SER A 734 37.72 -40.87 -32.45
C SER A 734 38.91 -41.13 -31.50
N LYS A 735 38.65 -41.52 -30.23
CA LYS A 735 39.42 -42.37 -29.27
C LYS A 735 39.42 -41.74 -27.85
N ARG A 736 38.74 -42.33 -26.85
CA ARG A 736 39.17 -43.44 -25.94
C ARG A 736 40.40 -43.02 -25.11
N ASN A 737 40.55 -43.27 -23.81
CA ASN A 737 39.79 -43.95 -22.77
C ASN A 737 40.58 -43.69 -21.47
N ASN A 738 39.95 -43.29 -20.36
CA ASN A 738 40.52 -43.49 -19.01
C ASN A 738 39.40 -43.48 -17.96
N ASN A 739 38.39 -44.33 -18.17
CA ASN A 739 37.10 -44.23 -17.48
C ASN A 739 36.63 -45.58 -16.89
N ARG A 740 37.54 -46.50 -16.56
CA ARG A 740 37.18 -47.88 -16.20
C ARG A 740 37.44 -48.33 -14.77
N ARG A 741 38.13 -47.54 -13.93
CA ARG A 741 38.36 -47.90 -12.51
C ARG A 741 37.42 -47.17 -11.54
N GLN A 742 37.01 -45.94 -11.85
CA GLN A 742 36.04 -45.17 -11.06
C GLN A 742 34.58 -45.60 -11.29
N LYS A 743 34.29 -46.23 -12.43
CA LYS A 743 32.91 -46.64 -12.78
C LYS A 743 32.41 -47.85 -11.99
N THR A 744 33.28 -48.75 -11.55
CA THR A 744 32.87 -49.97 -10.83
C THR A 744 32.49 -49.68 -9.37
N ILE A 745 33.22 -48.77 -8.71
CA ILE A 745 32.94 -48.32 -7.34
C ILE A 745 31.65 -47.49 -7.29
N ASN A 746 31.46 -46.59 -8.26
CA ASN A 746 30.22 -45.81 -8.38
C ASN A 746 29.00 -46.64 -8.82
N TYR A 747 29.21 -47.79 -9.47
CA TYR A 747 28.14 -48.69 -9.88
C TYR A 747 27.60 -49.52 -8.72
N LEU A 748 28.46 -49.97 -7.79
CA LEU A 748 28.04 -50.73 -6.60
C LEU A 748 27.35 -49.84 -5.55
N ASN A 749 27.87 -48.63 -5.29
CA ASN A 749 27.25 -47.67 -4.37
C ASN A 749 25.89 -47.13 -4.88
N LYS A 750 25.63 -47.14 -6.19
CA LYS A 750 24.32 -46.79 -6.77
C LYS A 750 23.28 -47.90 -6.70
N LYS A 751 23.67 -49.17 -6.50
CA LYS A 751 22.77 -50.33 -6.57
C LYS A 751 22.33 -50.85 -5.19
N LEU A 752 23.11 -50.63 -4.13
CA LEU A 752 22.77 -51.04 -2.76
C LEU A 752 21.46 -50.45 -2.22
N PRO A 753 21.12 -49.16 -2.46
CA PRO A 753 19.83 -48.58 -2.06
C PRO A 753 18.65 -49.10 -2.90
N LYS A 754 18.92 -49.50 -4.16
CA LYS A 754 17.90 -50.03 -5.07
C LYS A 754 17.52 -51.48 -4.78
N LEU A 755 18.46 -52.30 -4.28
CA LEU A 755 18.15 -53.65 -3.81
C LEU A 755 17.40 -53.66 -2.48
N THR A 756 17.71 -52.76 -1.55
CA THR A 756 16.95 -52.60 -0.29
C THR A 756 15.53 -52.06 -0.53
N LYS A 757 15.33 -51.19 -1.52
CA LYS A 757 13.99 -50.71 -1.94
C LYS A 757 13.13 -51.81 -2.58
N LYS A 758 13.75 -52.72 -3.36
CA LYS A 758 13.05 -53.83 -4.04
C LYS A 758 12.72 -55.00 -3.08
N LEU A 759 13.55 -55.24 -2.08
CA LEU A 759 13.27 -56.21 -1.00
C LEU A 759 12.18 -55.70 -0.04
N LYS A 760 12.18 -54.40 0.33
CA LYS A 760 11.11 -53.82 1.15
C LYS A 760 9.77 -53.72 0.42
N SER A 761 9.76 -53.45 -0.90
CA SER A 761 8.51 -53.43 -1.69
C SER A 761 7.90 -54.83 -1.85
N SER A 762 8.73 -55.85 -2.04
CA SER A 762 8.27 -57.23 -2.20
C SER A 762 7.74 -57.83 -0.88
N ILE A 763 8.22 -57.34 0.27
CA ILE A 763 7.69 -57.71 1.60
C ILE A 763 6.33 -57.04 1.86
N TYR A 764 6.09 -55.83 1.36
CA TYR A 764 4.80 -55.12 1.49
C TYR A 764 3.72 -55.64 0.53
N GLU A 765 4.08 -56.10 -0.67
CA GLU A 765 3.13 -56.71 -1.62
C GLU A 765 2.51 -58.02 -1.10
N LEU A 766 3.15 -58.67 -0.11
CA LEU A 766 2.64 -59.87 0.55
C LEU A 766 1.75 -59.56 1.77
N GLN A 767 1.66 -58.29 2.23
CA GLN A 767 0.89 -57.89 3.41
C GLN A 767 0.23 -56.51 3.25
N GLY A 768 -0.93 -56.45 2.58
CA GLY A 768 -1.89 -55.35 2.68
C GLY A 768 -1.56 -54.06 1.90
N LYS A 769 -2.61 -53.38 1.41
CA LYS A 769 -2.52 -52.10 0.69
C LYS A 769 -1.65 -51.09 1.44
N LYS A 770 -0.68 -50.49 0.74
CA LYS A 770 0.17 -49.40 1.26
C LYS A 770 -0.71 -48.21 1.72
N PRO A 771 -0.51 -47.67 2.93
CA PRO A 771 -1.27 -46.51 3.40
C PRO A 771 -0.98 -45.26 2.57
N ILE A 772 -1.97 -44.39 2.42
CA ILE A 772 -1.82 -43.08 1.76
C ILE A 772 -1.16 -42.08 2.71
N VAL A 773 -1.56 -42.06 3.98
CA VAL A 773 -1.02 -41.16 5.01
C VAL A 773 -0.52 -41.95 6.21
N SER A 774 0.69 -41.65 6.69
CA SER A 774 1.13 -42.02 8.04
C SER A 774 0.99 -40.83 8.97
N VAL A 775 0.15 -40.97 10.00
CA VAL A 775 0.03 -39.97 11.07
C VAL A 775 1.05 -40.32 12.15
N ILE A 776 2.00 -39.44 12.38
CA ILE A 776 3.06 -39.59 13.37
C ILE A 776 2.64 -38.88 14.65
N ILE A 777 2.55 -39.63 15.74
CA ILE A 777 2.13 -39.14 17.07
C ILE A 777 3.30 -39.32 18.04
N PRO A 778 4.13 -38.27 18.27
CA PRO A 778 5.13 -38.31 19.33
C PRO A 778 4.45 -38.22 20.69
N CYS A 779 4.92 -38.97 21.68
CA CYS A 779 4.40 -38.88 23.04
C CYS A 779 5.50 -38.96 24.10
N TYR A 780 5.28 -38.23 25.20
CA TYR A 780 6.11 -38.27 26.40
C TYR A 780 5.20 -38.01 27.60
N ASN A 781 5.04 -39.00 28.47
CA ASN A 781 4.14 -38.99 29.63
C ASN A 781 2.69 -38.60 29.28
N SER A 782 2.18 -39.02 28.12
CA SER A 782 0.89 -38.57 27.56
C SER A 782 -0.28 -39.52 27.82
N THR A 783 -0.27 -40.28 28.93
CA THR A 783 -1.30 -41.29 29.24
C THR A 783 -2.71 -40.72 29.31
N ALA A 784 -2.86 -39.47 29.74
CA ALA A 784 -4.15 -38.79 29.86
C ALA A 784 -4.75 -38.33 28.52
N THR A 785 -3.96 -38.24 27.45
CA THR A 785 -4.35 -37.50 26.22
C THR A 785 -4.24 -38.32 24.94
N ILE A 786 -3.31 -39.28 24.90
CA ILE A 786 -3.00 -40.06 23.69
C ILE A 786 -4.21 -40.79 23.09
N LYS A 787 -5.13 -41.25 23.95
CA LYS A 787 -6.36 -41.93 23.54
C LYS A 787 -7.20 -41.05 22.60
N ASP A 788 -7.33 -39.78 22.94
CA ASP A 788 -8.13 -38.80 22.21
C ASP A 788 -7.51 -38.46 20.85
N ALA A 789 -6.18 -38.30 20.81
CA ALA A 789 -5.43 -38.07 19.58
C ALA A 789 -5.63 -39.24 18.60
N VAL A 790 -5.38 -40.48 19.06
CA VAL A 790 -5.55 -41.70 18.25
C VAL A 790 -7.00 -41.86 17.77
N GLN A 791 -7.99 -41.62 18.63
CA GLN A 791 -9.40 -41.69 18.25
C GLN A 791 -9.75 -40.68 17.13
N SER A 792 -9.20 -39.47 17.17
CA SER A 792 -9.45 -38.46 16.14
C SER A 792 -8.95 -38.90 14.74
N VAL A 793 -7.85 -39.68 14.71
CA VAL A 793 -7.30 -40.26 13.49
C VAL A 793 -8.13 -41.45 13.00
N LEU A 794 -8.57 -42.33 13.89
CA LEU A 794 -9.41 -43.48 13.51
C LEU A 794 -10.78 -43.05 12.94
N ARG A 795 -11.28 -41.86 13.32
CA ARG A 795 -12.54 -41.29 12.82
C ARG A 795 -12.45 -40.63 11.44
N GLN A 796 -11.26 -40.55 10.84
CA GLN A 796 -11.07 -39.92 9.52
C GLN A 796 -11.92 -40.59 8.42
N LYS A 797 -12.37 -39.78 7.45
CA LYS A 797 -13.01 -40.29 6.23
C LYS A 797 -12.05 -41.11 5.37
N LEU A 798 -10.80 -40.65 5.25
CA LEU A 798 -9.75 -41.39 4.57
C LEU A 798 -9.41 -42.67 5.35
N LYS A 799 -9.62 -43.85 4.74
CA LYS A 799 -9.46 -45.14 5.42
C LYS A 799 -8.06 -45.76 5.28
N ASP A 800 -7.35 -45.45 4.20
CA ASP A 800 -6.01 -45.95 3.92
C ASP A 800 -4.96 -45.13 4.68
N ILE A 801 -4.98 -45.26 6.02
CA ILE A 801 -4.09 -44.52 6.93
C ILE A 801 -3.35 -45.48 7.88
N GLU A 802 -2.15 -45.08 8.27
CA GLU A 802 -1.31 -45.71 9.29
C GLU A 802 -1.09 -44.73 10.44
N ILE A 803 -1.05 -45.20 11.68
CA ILE A 803 -0.77 -44.41 12.88
C ILE A 803 0.55 -44.90 13.47
N VAL A 804 1.54 -44.01 13.56
CA VAL A 804 2.87 -44.31 14.09
C VAL A 804 3.04 -43.55 15.40
N VAL A 805 2.87 -44.26 16.52
CA VAL A 805 3.06 -43.71 17.87
C VAL A 805 4.50 -43.93 18.29
N VAL A 806 5.21 -42.86 18.67
CA VAL A 806 6.60 -42.94 19.12
C VAL A 806 6.72 -42.37 20.53
N ASP A 807 7.01 -43.23 21.51
CA ASP A 807 7.18 -42.90 22.92
C ASP A 807 8.65 -42.51 23.21
N ASP A 808 8.86 -41.27 23.63
CA ASP A 808 10.15 -40.63 23.89
C ASP A 808 10.63 -40.83 25.34
N GLY A 809 10.57 -42.06 25.83
CA GLY A 809 11.08 -42.42 27.16
C GLY A 809 10.13 -42.09 28.32
N SER A 810 8.80 -42.22 28.12
CA SER A 810 7.81 -41.98 29.17
C SER A 810 8.04 -42.87 30.39
N LYS A 811 7.87 -42.29 31.59
CA LYS A 811 7.93 -43.03 32.86
C LYS A 811 6.79 -44.05 32.95
N ASN A 812 5.58 -43.62 32.60
CA ASN A 812 4.41 -44.47 32.44
C ASN A 812 4.16 -44.65 30.94
N ARG A 813 4.45 -45.84 30.43
CA ARG A 813 4.32 -46.14 28.99
C ARG A 813 2.86 -46.06 28.56
N VAL A 814 2.62 -45.52 27.37
CA VAL A 814 1.28 -45.48 26.79
C VAL A 814 0.88 -46.77 26.07
N LYS A 815 1.79 -47.77 26.03
CA LYS A 815 1.63 -49.01 25.26
C LYS A 815 0.31 -49.73 25.54
N ASP A 816 -0.08 -49.88 26.81
CA ASP A 816 -1.33 -50.58 27.16
C ASP A 816 -2.58 -49.86 26.64
N ILE A 817 -2.54 -48.51 26.61
CA ILE A 817 -3.61 -47.69 26.03
C ILE A 817 -3.67 -47.88 24.52
N ILE A 818 -2.51 -47.95 23.86
CA ILE A 818 -2.40 -48.17 22.42
C ILE A 818 -2.87 -49.58 22.02
N ASP A 819 -2.44 -50.60 22.75
CA ASP A 819 -2.85 -51.99 22.52
C ASP A 819 -4.36 -52.17 22.68
N GLY A 820 -4.99 -51.41 23.59
CA GLY A 820 -6.43 -51.41 23.80
C GLY A 820 -7.29 -50.96 22.61
N PHE A 821 -6.70 -50.33 21.57
CA PHE A 821 -7.42 -50.01 20.34
C PHE A 821 -7.60 -51.20 19.39
N ASN A 822 -6.84 -52.29 19.59
CA ASN A 822 -6.87 -53.51 18.79
C ASN A 822 -6.93 -53.27 17.27
N SER A 823 -6.12 -52.33 16.78
CA SER A 823 -6.09 -51.93 15.37
C SER A 823 -4.73 -52.21 14.74
N PHE A 824 -4.72 -53.04 13.70
CA PHE A 824 -3.53 -53.32 12.89
C PHE A 824 -2.94 -52.06 12.20
N LYS A 825 -3.68 -50.93 12.21
CA LYS A 825 -3.23 -49.65 11.66
C LYS A 825 -2.28 -48.88 12.60
N ILE A 826 -2.21 -49.25 13.88
CA ILE A 826 -1.42 -48.55 14.88
C ILE A 826 -0.12 -49.30 15.12
N LYS A 827 1.01 -48.60 14.98
CA LYS A 827 2.35 -49.10 15.29
C LYS A 827 2.92 -48.29 16.44
N TYR A 828 3.40 -48.98 17.46
CA TYR A 828 4.02 -48.38 18.64
C TYR A 828 5.53 -48.61 18.62
N TYR A 829 6.28 -47.53 18.83
CA TYR A 829 7.74 -47.56 18.96
C TYR A 829 8.13 -46.88 20.27
N TYR A 830 9.10 -47.46 20.98
CA TYR A 830 9.69 -46.86 22.16
C TYR A 830 11.15 -46.50 21.87
N LYS A 831 11.59 -45.34 22.35
CA LYS A 831 12.99 -44.91 22.30
C LYS A 831 13.37 -44.20 23.60
N GLU A 832 14.68 -44.12 23.86
CA GLU A 832 15.21 -43.32 24.96
C GLU A 832 14.93 -41.82 24.74
N HIS A 833 14.75 -41.06 25.82
CA HIS A 833 14.37 -39.65 25.76
C HIS A 833 15.42 -38.82 24.99
N SER A 834 15.02 -38.23 23.86
CA SER A 834 15.92 -37.39 23.06
C SER A 834 15.23 -36.17 22.44
N GLY A 835 14.03 -35.82 22.90
CA GLY A 835 13.30 -34.63 22.48
C GLY A 835 12.30 -34.88 21.35
N LEU A 836 11.36 -33.94 21.23
CA LEU A 836 10.20 -34.02 20.34
C LEU A 836 10.58 -34.10 18.86
N GLY A 837 11.53 -33.27 18.40
CA GLY A 837 12.00 -33.29 17.01
C GLY A 837 12.59 -34.64 16.58
N LEU A 838 13.51 -35.20 17.37
CA LEU A 838 14.11 -36.51 17.09
C LEU A 838 13.08 -37.65 17.16
N THR A 839 12.07 -37.51 18.01
CA THR A 839 10.95 -38.44 18.09
C THR A 839 10.09 -38.41 16.82
N ARG A 840 9.83 -37.23 16.27
CA ARG A 840 9.16 -37.09 14.95
C ARG A 840 10.01 -37.70 13.83
N ASN A 841 11.33 -37.54 13.85
CA ASN A 841 12.23 -38.18 12.86
C ASN A 841 12.17 -39.71 12.92
N CYS A 842 12.18 -40.29 14.12
CA CYS A 842 11.97 -41.74 14.30
C CYS A 842 10.63 -42.18 13.69
N GLY A 843 9.57 -41.37 13.83
CA GLY A 843 8.30 -41.58 13.14
C GLY A 843 8.42 -41.53 11.61
N ILE A 844 9.15 -40.56 11.05
CA ILE A 844 9.39 -40.43 9.60
C ILE A 844 10.07 -41.69 9.04
N GLU A 845 11.06 -42.22 9.76
CA GLU A 845 11.81 -43.42 9.37
C GLU A 845 10.91 -44.66 9.31
N ASN A 846 10.01 -44.81 10.29
CA ASN A 846 9.13 -45.97 10.44
C ASN A 846 7.80 -45.89 9.67
N ALA A 847 7.41 -44.69 9.21
CA ALA A 847 6.21 -44.46 8.41
C ALA A 847 6.24 -45.16 7.04
N ASN A 848 5.10 -45.62 6.53
CA ASN A 848 5.00 -46.30 5.22
C ASN A 848 4.08 -45.59 4.23
N GLY A 849 3.44 -44.50 4.66
CA GLY A 849 2.56 -43.65 3.88
C GLY A 849 3.27 -42.91 2.76
N GLU A 850 2.52 -42.61 1.70
CA GLU A 850 2.95 -41.69 0.64
C GLU A 850 3.14 -40.26 1.21
N TYR A 851 2.23 -39.87 2.10
CA TYR A 851 2.25 -38.61 2.83
C TYR A 851 2.40 -38.83 4.34
N LEU A 852 2.93 -37.82 5.03
CA LEU A 852 3.08 -37.76 6.47
C LEU A 852 2.24 -36.61 7.04
N PHE A 853 1.71 -36.80 8.23
CA PHE A 853 1.02 -35.78 9.02
C PHE A 853 1.47 -35.90 10.47
N PHE A 854 1.85 -34.79 11.11
CA PHE A 854 2.27 -34.79 12.52
C PHE A 854 1.09 -34.40 13.41
N LEU A 855 0.84 -35.17 14.46
CA LEU A 855 -0.21 -34.90 15.43
C LEU A 855 0.35 -35.04 16.84
N ASP A 856 0.33 -33.97 17.62
CA ASP A 856 0.80 -34.03 19.00
C ASP A 856 -0.17 -34.86 19.86
N SER A 857 0.36 -35.52 20.91
CA SER A 857 -0.38 -36.51 21.70
C SER A 857 -1.52 -35.93 22.54
N ASP A 858 -1.62 -34.61 22.65
CA ASP A 858 -2.66 -33.87 23.36
C ASP A 858 -3.63 -33.09 22.45
N ASP A 859 -3.42 -33.16 21.14
CA ASP A 859 -4.19 -32.48 20.12
C ASP A 859 -5.13 -33.42 19.34
N LYS A 860 -5.95 -32.85 18.45
CA LYS A 860 -6.92 -33.58 17.63
C LYS A 860 -6.94 -33.07 16.19
N ILE A 861 -7.47 -33.87 15.28
CA ILE A 861 -7.80 -33.46 13.90
C ILE A 861 -9.30 -33.57 13.62
N THR A 862 -9.81 -32.77 12.67
CA THR A 862 -11.22 -32.79 12.26
C THR A 862 -11.50 -34.01 11.36
N LYS A 863 -12.74 -34.48 11.29
CA LYS A 863 -13.13 -35.72 10.57
C LYS A 863 -12.70 -35.75 9.08
N ASN A 864 -12.54 -34.59 8.45
CA ASN A 864 -12.18 -34.46 7.02
C ASN A 864 -10.71 -34.07 6.79
N SER A 865 -9.94 -33.73 7.82
CA SER A 865 -8.57 -33.18 7.71
C SER A 865 -7.71 -33.89 6.68
N LEU A 866 -7.52 -35.21 6.85
CA LEU A 866 -6.61 -35.96 5.98
C LEU A 866 -7.16 -36.11 4.56
N ASN A 867 -8.48 -36.23 4.41
CA ASN A 867 -9.13 -36.36 3.12
C ASN A 867 -8.93 -35.08 2.29
N ASP A 868 -9.19 -33.92 2.88
CA ASP A 868 -9.18 -32.65 2.17
C ASP A 868 -7.75 -32.23 1.80
N LEU A 869 -6.79 -32.45 2.71
CA LEU A 869 -5.36 -32.22 2.46
C LEU A 869 -4.84 -33.13 1.34
N VAL A 870 -5.13 -34.44 1.39
CA VAL A 870 -4.67 -35.41 0.37
C VAL A 870 -5.29 -35.12 -0.99
N THR A 871 -6.60 -34.84 -1.03
CA THR A 871 -7.30 -34.51 -2.28
C THR A 871 -6.62 -33.32 -2.95
N PHE A 872 -6.40 -32.24 -2.19
CA PHE A 872 -5.76 -31.06 -2.75
C PHE A 872 -4.30 -31.31 -3.17
N ALA A 873 -3.56 -32.08 -2.38
CA ALA A 873 -2.18 -32.45 -2.72
C ALA A 873 -2.09 -33.25 -4.02
N LYS A 874 -2.99 -34.22 -4.22
CA LYS A 874 -3.02 -35.06 -5.43
C LYS A 874 -3.51 -34.31 -6.66
N ASP A 875 -4.62 -33.57 -6.54
CA ASP A 875 -5.22 -32.80 -7.64
C ASP A 875 -4.24 -31.80 -8.26
N LYS A 876 -3.35 -31.22 -7.44
CA LYS A 876 -2.39 -30.19 -7.86
C LYS A 876 -0.94 -30.67 -7.86
N ASN A 877 -0.69 -31.95 -7.60
CA ASN A 877 0.64 -32.56 -7.53
C ASN A 877 1.60 -31.78 -6.60
N LEU A 878 1.17 -31.54 -5.36
CA LEU A 878 1.90 -30.75 -4.36
C LEU A 878 2.66 -31.64 -3.38
N ASN A 879 3.86 -31.17 -3.00
CA ASN A 879 4.68 -31.83 -1.98
C ASN A 879 4.22 -31.51 -0.55
N VAL A 880 3.59 -30.35 -0.36
CA VAL A 880 3.22 -29.82 0.94
C VAL A 880 1.89 -29.09 0.81
N VAL A 881 0.97 -29.36 1.74
CA VAL A 881 -0.31 -28.65 1.87
C VAL A 881 -0.52 -28.28 3.33
N SER A 882 -0.89 -27.04 3.61
CA SER A 882 -1.15 -26.50 4.94
C SER A 882 -2.62 -26.10 5.10
N GLY A 883 -3.20 -26.29 6.28
CA GLY A 883 -4.57 -25.86 6.58
C GLY A 883 -4.69 -25.08 7.90
N ILE A 884 -5.91 -24.69 8.24
CA ILE A 884 -6.20 -23.87 9.43
C ILE A 884 -6.05 -24.71 10.70
N THR A 885 -5.39 -24.12 11.71
CA THR A 885 -5.42 -24.61 13.09
C THR A 885 -6.46 -23.86 13.90
N LYS A 886 -7.31 -24.59 14.62
CA LYS A 886 -8.22 -24.04 15.64
C LYS A 886 -7.63 -24.29 17.03
N ARG A 887 -7.39 -23.23 17.79
CA ARG A 887 -7.02 -23.31 19.20
C ARG A 887 -8.28 -23.47 20.03
N HIS A 888 -8.30 -24.46 20.90
CA HIS A 888 -9.39 -24.75 21.82
C HIS A 888 -8.86 -24.70 23.25
N ASN A 889 -9.29 -23.70 24.02
CA ASN A 889 -8.91 -23.58 25.42
C ASN A 889 -9.72 -24.59 26.24
N MET A 890 -9.04 -25.58 26.82
CA MET A 890 -9.69 -26.68 27.54
C MET A 890 -10.30 -26.25 28.89
N ILE A 891 -9.99 -25.04 29.38
CA ILE A 891 -10.52 -24.49 30.64
C ILE A 891 -11.71 -23.59 30.38
N THR A 892 -11.54 -22.58 29.53
CA THR A 892 -12.60 -21.62 29.21
C THR A 892 -13.58 -22.14 28.15
N ASN A 893 -13.20 -23.23 27.47
CA ASN A 893 -13.91 -23.78 26.31
C ASN A 893 -13.98 -22.82 25.11
N ASP A 894 -13.14 -21.77 25.09
CA ASP A 894 -13.07 -20.81 23.98
C ASP A 894 -12.35 -21.40 22.77
N GLU A 895 -12.82 -21.02 21.58
CA GLU A 895 -12.22 -21.42 20.31
C GLU A 895 -11.74 -20.21 19.51
N THR A 896 -10.48 -20.23 19.06
CA THR A 896 -9.93 -19.18 18.19
C THR A 896 -9.14 -19.77 17.02
N LEU A 897 -9.17 -19.12 15.86
CA LEU A 897 -8.37 -19.54 14.71
C LEU A 897 -6.93 -19.03 14.83
N TRP A 898 -5.97 -19.89 14.53
CA TRP A 898 -4.56 -19.53 14.46
C TRP A 898 -4.25 -18.92 13.09
N LEU A 899 -3.85 -17.64 13.08
CA LEU A 899 -3.46 -16.88 11.89
C LEU A 899 -4.48 -16.98 10.73
N PRO A 900 -5.78 -16.72 10.95
CA PRO A 900 -6.83 -16.93 9.95
C PRO A 900 -6.52 -16.21 8.63
N SER A 901 -5.93 -15.01 8.69
CA SER A 901 -5.54 -14.21 7.52
C SER A 901 -4.68 -14.94 6.48
N ILE A 902 -3.90 -15.95 6.88
CA ILE A 902 -3.06 -16.74 5.97
C ILE A 902 -3.91 -17.72 5.16
N TYR A 903 -5.01 -18.19 5.73
CA TYR A 903 -5.82 -19.30 5.26
C TYR A 903 -7.23 -18.86 4.82
N ASN A 904 -7.40 -17.60 4.44
CA ASN A 904 -8.69 -17.04 4.03
C ASN A 904 -9.26 -17.68 2.75
N GLU A 905 -8.41 -18.27 1.91
CA GLU A 905 -8.81 -18.90 0.66
C GLU A 905 -7.88 -20.06 0.30
N LYS A 906 -8.46 -21.07 -0.37
CA LYS A 906 -7.71 -22.18 -0.97
C LYS A 906 -6.87 -21.71 -2.15
N ARG A 907 -5.54 -21.84 -2.06
CA ARG A 907 -4.61 -21.37 -3.12
C ARG A 907 -3.29 -22.15 -3.15
N ILE A 908 -2.44 -21.87 -4.14
CA ILE A 908 -1.05 -22.34 -4.19
C ILE A 908 -0.14 -21.13 -4.03
N ASP A 909 0.59 -21.08 -2.91
CA ASP A 909 1.61 -20.06 -2.71
C ASP A 909 2.92 -20.51 -3.32
N ASN A 910 3.64 -19.61 -3.97
CA ASN A 910 4.98 -19.86 -4.49
C ASN A 910 6.04 -19.20 -3.60
N ILE A 911 7.30 -19.64 -3.69
CA ILE A 911 8.40 -19.15 -2.86
C ILE A 911 8.61 -17.62 -2.93
N LYS A 912 8.22 -16.96 -4.04
CA LYS A 912 8.37 -15.50 -4.23
C LYS A 912 7.27 -14.68 -3.55
N SER A 913 6.10 -15.27 -3.27
CA SER A 913 4.93 -14.60 -2.70
C SER A 913 4.61 -15.01 -1.25
N ARG A 914 5.28 -16.04 -0.71
CA ARG A 914 4.92 -16.75 0.54
C ARG A 914 5.31 -16.06 1.87
N LEU A 915 5.63 -14.76 1.89
CA LEU A 915 6.13 -14.12 3.11
C LEU A 915 5.20 -14.25 4.34
N SER A 916 3.90 -14.28 4.14
CA SER A 916 2.92 -14.40 5.22
C SER A 916 2.99 -15.74 5.96
N LEU A 917 3.35 -16.83 5.27
CA LEU A 917 3.41 -18.19 5.86
C LEU A 917 4.55 -18.38 6.85
N TYR A 918 5.60 -17.56 6.82
CA TYR A 918 6.67 -17.62 7.83
C TYR A 918 6.17 -17.31 9.25
N LYS A 919 5.01 -16.66 9.38
CA LYS A 919 4.36 -16.45 10.67
C LYS A 919 3.78 -17.75 11.23
N ASP A 920 3.41 -18.69 10.36
CA ASP A 920 2.93 -20.01 10.77
C ASP A 920 4.09 -20.98 10.95
N THR A 921 4.57 -21.07 12.18
CA THR A 921 5.71 -21.91 12.57
C THR A 921 5.32 -23.35 12.89
N LEU A 922 4.04 -23.72 12.82
CA LEU A 922 3.56 -25.05 13.20
C LEU A 922 3.99 -26.11 12.18
N SER A 923 4.44 -27.27 12.65
CA SER A 923 4.69 -28.43 11.77
C SER A 923 3.46 -29.35 11.62
N THR A 924 2.46 -29.22 12.49
CA THR A 924 1.37 -30.19 12.67
C THR A 924 0.15 -29.95 11.78
N ASN A 925 -0.10 -28.72 11.32
CA ASN A 925 -1.23 -28.38 10.45
C ASN A 925 -0.99 -28.64 8.95
N LYS A 926 -0.05 -29.53 8.63
CA LYS A 926 0.51 -29.71 7.29
C LYS A 926 0.61 -31.18 6.91
N LEU A 927 0.34 -31.44 5.64
CA LEU A 927 0.57 -32.72 4.98
C LEU A 927 1.87 -32.64 4.16
N TYR A 928 2.73 -33.64 4.27
CA TYR A 928 4.05 -33.67 3.63
C TYR A 928 4.24 -34.92 2.79
N ARG A 929 4.75 -34.80 1.56
CA ARG A 929 5.13 -35.98 0.76
C ARG A 929 6.41 -36.59 1.36
N LYS A 930 6.35 -37.86 1.77
CA LYS A 930 7.45 -38.51 2.53
C LYS A 930 8.78 -38.46 1.77
N ASP A 931 8.79 -38.93 0.53
CA ASP A 931 10.01 -39.01 -0.29
C ASP A 931 10.61 -37.61 -0.50
N TYR A 932 9.78 -36.57 -0.62
CA TYR A 932 10.25 -35.20 -0.75
C TYR A 932 10.98 -34.71 0.51
N LEU A 933 10.47 -34.99 1.71
CA LEU A 933 11.15 -34.62 2.96
C LEU A 933 12.50 -35.31 3.08
N VAL A 934 12.55 -36.61 2.80
CA VAL A 934 13.77 -37.42 2.91
C VAL A 934 14.82 -37.00 1.88
N GLU A 935 14.43 -36.85 0.60
CA GLU A 935 15.35 -36.49 -0.49
C GLU A 935 15.93 -35.08 -0.34
N ASN A 936 15.21 -34.16 0.30
CA ASN A 936 15.64 -32.77 0.50
C ASN A 936 16.23 -32.49 1.89
N ASN A 937 16.47 -33.54 2.68
CA ASN A 937 16.99 -33.45 4.04
C ASN A 937 16.20 -32.45 4.91
N LEU A 938 14.86 -32.53 4.83
CA LEU A 938 13.92 -31.77 5.64
C LEU A 938 13.52 -32.60 6.85
N LEU A 939 14.44 -32.68 7.82
CA LEU A 939 14.28 -33.39 9.09
C LEU A 939 14.35 -32.40 10.26
N PHE A 940 13.76 -32.78 11.40
CA PHE A 940 13.84 -32.02 12.63
C PHE A 940 15.26 -32.08 13.21
N GLU A 941 15.73 -30.99 13.80
CA GLU A 941 17.02 -30.95 14.52
C GLU A 941 16.80 -31.04 16.03
N ASN A 942 17.84 -31.42 16.76
CA ASN A 942 17.82 -31.47 18.22
C ASN A 942 18.10 -30.08 18.82
N VAL A 943 17.16 -29.15 18.63
CA VAL A 943 17.24 -27.77 19.10
C VAL A 943 15.91 -27.33 19.71
N LEU A 944 15.93 -26.32 20.60
CA LEU A 944 14.73 -25.65 21.07
C LEU A 944 14.09 -24.87 19.90
N TYR A 945 12.76 -24.94 19.73
CA TYR A 945 12.04 -24.41 18.56
C TYR A 945 12.31 -25.16 17.25
N GLU A 946 12.46 -26.47 17.34
CA GLU A 946 12.62 -27.39 16.20
C GLU A 946 11.54 -27.18 15.12
N ASP A 947 10.32 -26.83 15.51
CA ASP A 947 9.21 -26.53 14.58
C ASP A 947 9.46 -25.29 13.74
N LYS A 948 9.96 -24.21 14.34
CA LYS A 948 10.30 -22.98 13.62
C LYS A 948 11.45 -23.25 12.65
N LEU A 949 12.46 -23.99 13.06
CA LEU A 949 13.59 -24.33 12.20
C LEU A 949 13.18 -25.25 11.04
N PHE A 950 12.39 -26.28 11.33
CA PHE A 950 11.84 -27.21 10.35
C PHE A 950 10.98 -26.48 9.30
N THR A 951 10.01 -25.67 9.74
CA THR A 951 9.14 -24.91 8.83
C THR A 951 9.91 -23.84 8.05
N THR A 952 10.93 -23.22 8.66
CA THR A 952 11.82 -22.30 7.93
C THR A 952 12.53 -23.00 6.78
N LYS A 953 13.15 -24.16 7.02
CA LYS A 953 13.80 -24.95 5.95
C LYS A 953 12.81 -25.41 4.90
N LEU A 954 11.62 -25.83 5.31
CA LEU A 954 10.54 -26.24 4.41
C LEU A 954 10.17 -25.09 3.47
N TYR A 955 9.90 -23.91 4.01
CA TYR A 955 9.45 -22.76 3.23
C TYR A 955 10.52 -22.21 2.29
N THR A 956 11.81 -22.32 2.63
CA THR A 956 12.92 -21.88 1.77
C THR A 956 13.32 -22.89 0.70
N ARG A 957 12.97 -24.17 0.85
CA ARG A 957 13.32 -25.23 -0.12
C ARG A 957 12.15 -25.72 -0.97
N THR A 958 10.92 -25.39 -0.59
CA THR A 958 9.71 -25.83 -1.29
C THR A 958 9.20 -24.76 -2.25
N GLU A 959 9.18 -25.05 -3.55
CA GLU A 959 8.74 -24.07 -4.55
C GLU A 959 7.25 -23.72 -4.43
N ASN A 960 6.38 -24.72 -4.28
CA ASN A 960 4.92 -24.56 -4.21
C ASN A 960 4.35 -25.25 -2.96
N ILE A 961 3.51 -24.53 -2.21
CA ILE A 961 2.80 -25.04 -1.03
C ILE A 961 1.31 -24.74 -1.22
N GLY A 962 0.48 -25.77 -1.07
CA GLY A 962 -0.97 -25.61 -1.07
C GLY A 962 -1.45 -25.03 0.24
N ILE A 963 -2.36 -24.06 0.17
CA ILE A 963 -3.04 -23.47 1.32
C ILE A 963 -4.50 -23.87 1.23
N LEU A 964 -5.01 -24.48 2.30
CA LEU A 964 -6.40 -24.92 2.41
C LEU A 964 -7.12 -24.04 3.43
N ASP A 965 -8.29 -23.54 3.06
CA ASP A 965 -9.16 -22.69 3.88
C ASP A 965 -10.04 -23.48 4.87
N GLN A 966 -9.68 -24.73 5.14
CA GLN A 966 -10.41 -25.63 6.04
C GLN A 966 -9.64 -25.86 7.33
N ILE A 967 -10.37 -26.10 8.42
CA ILE A 967 -9.79 -26.46 9.72
C ILE A 967 -9.32 -27.91 9.67
N VAL A 968 -8.00 -28.10 9.73
CA VAL A 968 -7.36 -29.41 9.65
C VAL A 968 -6.76 -29.86 10.98
N TYR A 969 -6.54 -28.95 11.92
CA TYR A 969 -5.89 -29.24 13.20
C TYR A 969 -6.60 -28.53 14.36
N ILE A 970 -6.73 -29.21 15.49
CA ILE A 970 -7.30 -28.68 16.73
C ILE A 970 -6.22 -28.74 17.80
N TRP A 971 -5.73 -27.56 18.19
CA TRP A 971 -4.72 -27.38 19.22
C TRP A 971 -5.38 -27.15 20.58
N ASN A 972 -5.29 -28.13 21.48
CA ASN A 972 -5.90 -28.07 22.80
C ASN A 972 -4.96 -27.37 23.80
N VAL A 973 -5.33 -26.17 24.23
CA VAL A 973 -4.55 -25.37 25.18
C VAL A 973 -5.01 -25.69 26.60
N ARG A 974 -4.09 -26.08 27.49
CA ARG A 974 -4.34 -26.36 28.92
C ARG A 974 -3.49 -25.40 29.78
N GLU A 975 -4.06 -24.64 30.72
CA GLU A 975 -3.24 -23.84 31.65
C GLU A 975 -2.66 -24.72 32.76
N ASN A 976 -1.38 -25.06 32.64
CA ASN A 976 -0.38 -24.87 33.69
C ASN A 976 1.00 -25.34 33.20
N ASN A 977 1.90 -24.36 33.06
CA ASN A 977 3.38 -24.44 33.08
C ASN A 977 4.07 -25.72 32.58
N SER A 978 4.49 -25.71 31.31
CA SER A 978 5.86 -26.04 30.86
C SER A 978 5.97 -26.24 29.34
N SER A 979 5.24 -25.47 28.52
CA SER A 979 5.63 -25.39 27.11
C SER A 979 6.96 -24.65 27.04
N ILE A 980 8.03 -25.32 26.60
CA ILE A 980 9.37 -24.75 26.37
C ILE A 980 9.31 -23.38 25.63
N THR A 981 8.30 -23.19 24.77
CA THR A 981 7.97 -21.98 24.01
C THR A 981 7.65 -20.72 24.83
N THR A 982 7.50 -20.78 26.16
CA THR A 982 7.26 -19.60 27.02
C THR A 982 8.49 -19.13 27.80
N SER A 983 9.60 -19.88 27.76
CA SER A 983 10.87 -19.44 28.34
C SER A 983 11.54 -18.39 27.44
N LEU A 984 11.81 -17.20 27.96
CA LEU A 984 12.39 -16.07 27.22
C LEU A 984 13.80 -15.78 27.75
N THR A 985 14.76 -16.66 27.46
CA THR A 985 16.19 -16.51 27.84
C THR A 985 17.04 -15.94 26.69
N PRO A 986 18.22 -15.36 26.94
CA PRO A 986 19.11 -14.88 25.86
C PRO A 986 19.49 -15.98 24.85
N GLU A 987 19.74 -17.22 25.29
CA GLU A 987 20.02 -18.34 24.39
C GLU A 987 18.82 -18.61 23.46
N ASN A 988 17.58 -18.52 23.98
CA ASN A 988 16.39 -18.65 23.14
C ASN A 988 16.28 -17.50 22.12
N PHE A 989 16.72 -16.30 22.47
CA PHE A 989 16.71 -15.16 21.57
C PHE A 989 17.70 -15.35 20.41
N LYS A 990 18.88 -15.89 20.72
CA LYS A 990 19.91 -16.25 19.74
C LYS A 990 19.42 -17.28 18.72
N GLU A 991 18.71 -18.33 19.17
CA GLU A 991 18.10 -19.31 18.26
C GLU A 991 17.02 -18.68 17.35
N ARG A 992 16.23 -17.73 17.86
CA ARG A 992 15.29 -16.96 17.03
C ARG A 992 16.01 -16.14 15.97
N ILE A 993 17.11 -15.47 16.33
CA ILE A 993 17.93 -14.74 15.37
C ILE A 993 18.47 -15.68 14.29
N LYS A 994 19.01 -16.85 14.66
CA LYS A 994 19.50 -17.86 13.70
C LYS A 994 18.41 -18.26 12.70
N SER A 995 17.17 -18.48 13.15
CA SER A 995 16.06 -18.82 12.24
C SER A 995 15.78 -17.71 11.22
N ILE A 996 15.83 -16.44 11.63
CA ILE A 996 15.65 -15.29 10.74
C ILE A 996 16.84 -15.17 9.77
N VAL A 997 18.06 -15.42 10.23
CA VAL A 997 19.25 -15.41 9.37
C VAL A 997 19.23 -16.53 8.33
N MET A 998 18.80 -17.74 8.69
CA MET A 998 18.64 -18.81 7.71
C MET A 998 17.60 -18.48 6.65
N LEU A 999 16.52 -17.80 7.05
CA LEU A 999 15.54 -17.29 6.10
C LEU A 999 16.16 -16.23 5.18
N TRP A 1000 16.94 -15.32 5.76
CA TRP A 1000 17.56 -14.19 5.07
C TRP A 1000 18.31 -14.58 3.80
N ASP A 1001 19.07 -15.69 3.84
CA ASP A 1001 19.89 -16.17 2.73
C ASP A 1001 19.08 -16.70 1.54
N HIS A 1002 17.80 -17.00 1.74
CA HIS A 1002 16.91 -17.55 0.73
C HIS A 1002 15.84 -16.57 0.23
N LEU A 1003 15.76 -15.39 0.85
CA LEU A 1003 14.82 -14.35 0.42
C LEU A 1003 15.37 -13.57 -0.78
N PRO A 1004 14.51 -13.21 -1.74
CA PRO A 1004 14.89 -12.22 -2.73
C PRO A 1004 15.09 -10.85 -2.06
N GLU A 1005 15.98 -10.04 -2.63
CA GLU A 1005 16.44 -8.78 -2.04
C GLU A 1005 15.32 -7.85 -1.58
N TYR A 1006 14.27 -7.73 -2.40
CA TYR A 1006 13.10 -6.87 -2.14
C TYR A 1006 12.23 -7.33 -0.95
N LYS A 1007 12.43 -8.54 -0.41
CA LYS A 1007 11.68 -9.07 0.74
C LYS A 1007 12.46 -9.03 2.07
N LYS A 1008 13.75 -8.73 2.04
CA LYS A 1008 14.58 -8.61 3.26
C LYS A 1008 14.09 -7.52 4.24
N PRO A 1009 13.60 -6.35 3.79
CA PRO A 1009 13.02 -5.35 4.71
C PRO A 1009 11.80 -5.84 5.49
N ASP A 1010 10.92 -6.66 4.88
CA ASP A 1010 9.73 -7.21 5.54
C ASP A 1010 10.12 -8.17 6.68
N ILE A 1011 11.14 -8.99 6.48
CA ILE A 1011 11.63 -9.93 7.49
C ILE A 1011 12.45 -9.24 8.57
N PHE A 1012 13.23 -8.22 8.21
CA PHE A 1012 13.86 -7.33 9.21
C PHE A 1012 12.79 -6.71 10.12
N ALA A 1013 11.74 -6.15 9.51
CA ALA A 1013 10.64 -5.55 10.26
C ALA A 1013 9.87 -6.58 11.09
N PHE A 1014 9.66 -7.80 10.60
CA PHE A 1014 9.05 -8.88 11.37
C PHE A 1014 9.85 -9.21 12.63
N PHE A 1015 11.18 -9.39 12.49
CA PHE A 1015 12.05 -9.64 13.64
C PHE A 1015 11.92 -8.54 14.69
N VAL A 1016 12.06 -7.27 14.28
CA VAL A 1016 11.99 -6.12 15.18
C VAL A 1016 10.62 -5.99 15.84
N ASN A 1017 9.56 -6.12 15.07
CA ASN A 1017 8.21 -5.87 15.53
C ASN A 1017 7.62 -7.02 16.37
N HIS A 1018 8.12 -8.24 16.19
CA HIS A 1018 7.55 -9.44 16.78
C HIS A 1018 8.56 -10.20 17.65
N ASP A 1019 9.69 -10.65 17.11
CA ASP A 1019 10.62 -11.51 17.86
C ASP A 1019 11.42 -10.71 18.91
N MET A 1020 11.96 -9.54 18.55
CA MET A 1020 12.72 -8.67 19.45
C MET A 1020 11.85 -8.15 20.60
N ILE A 1021 10.60 -7.76 20.31
CA ILE A 1021 9.74 -7.12 21.32
C ILE A 1021 9.37 -8.07 22.48
N LEU A 1022 9.32 -9.39 22.23
CA LEU A 1022 9.06 -10.38 23.29
C LEU A 1022 10.11 -10.33 24.40
N TYR A 1023 11.37 -10.05 24.04
CA TYR A 1023 12.48 -9.96 24.98
C TYR A 1023 12.61 -8.56 25.57
N VAL A 1024 12.41 -7.52 24.76
CA VAL A 1024 12.36 -6.12 25.21
C VAL A 1024 11.28 -5.91 26.28
N ARG A 1025 10.14 -6.60 26.20
CA ARG A 1025 9.05 -6.51 27.20
C ARG A 1025 9.39 -7.15 28.56
N LYS A 1026 10.27 -8.15 28.58
CA LYS A 1026 10.72 -8.81 29.81
C LYS A 1026 12.09 -8.31 30.28
N PHE A 1027 12.65 -7.32 29.60
CA PHE A 1027 14.03 -6.90 29.77
C PHE A 1027 14.34 -6.46 31.21
N LYS A 1028 13.38 -5.85 31.92
CA LYS A 1028 13.57 -5.47 33.34
C LYS A 1028 13.84 -6.65 34.26
N PHE A 1029 13.35 -7.86 33.91
CA PHE A 1029 13.50 -9.08 34.72
C PHE A 1029 14.80 -9.83 34.44
N PHE A 1030 15.57 -9.42 33.43
CA PHE A 1030 16.88 -9.97 33.15
C PHE A 1030 17.93 -9.45 34.13
N THR A 1031 18.86 -10.32 34.50
CA THR A 1031 20.07 -9.94 35.22
C THR A 1031 20.91 -8.97 34.38
N ALA A 1032 21.83 -8.23 35.00
CA ALA A 1032 22.70 -7.30 34.28
C ALA A 1032 23.49 -7.99 33.14
N LYS A 1033 23.90 -9.24 33.35
CA LYS A 1033 24.57 -10.08 32.35
C LYS A 1033 23.65 -10.39 31.16
N GLU A 1034 22.44 -10.86 31.42
CA GLU A 1034 21.46 -11.20 30.39
C GLU A 1034 20.99 -9.97 29.60
N LYS A 1035 20.82 -8.81 30.25
CA LYS A 1035 20.50 -7.54 29.57
C LYS A 1035 21.57 -7.18 28.55
N LYS A 1036 22.84 -7.29 28.94
CA LYS A 1036 23.98 -7.01 28.05
C LYS A 1036 24.03 -8.00 26.89
N GLU A 1037 23.83 -9.28 27.14
CA GLU A 1037 23.80 -10.32 26.10
C GLU A 1037 22.67 -10.09 25.08
N VAL A 1038 21.46 -9.74 25.54
CA VAL A 1038 20.33 -9.43 24.64
C VAL A 1038 20.61 -8.16 23.83
N PHE A 1039 21.23 -7.13 24.43
CA PHE A 1039 21.64 -5.93 23.71
C PHE A 1039 22.66 -6.25 22.61
N GLU A 1040 23.70 -7.01 22.92
CA GLU A 1040 24.75 -7.43 21.96
C GLU A 1040 24.15 -8.26 20.81
N LEU A 1041 23.15 -9.11 21.08
CA LEU A 1041 22.42 -9.85 20.06
C LEU A 1041 21.59 -8.94 19.15
N ILE A 1042 20.90 -7.93 19.70
CA ILE A 1042 20.15 -6.93 18.90
C ILE A 1042 21.11 -6.11 18.05
N GLN A 1043 22.20 -5.62 18.66
CA GLN A 1043 23.23 -4.84 17.98
C GLN A 1043 23.87 -5.65 16.84
N GLY A 1044 24.29 -6.89 17.10
CA GLY A 1044 24.90 -7.74 16.07
C GLY A 1044 23.96 -7.97 14.88
N PHE A 1045 22.66 -8.15 15.14
CA PHE A 1045 21.65 -8.23 14.09
C PHE A 1045 21.49 -6.90 13.33
N CYS A 1046 21.37 -5.78 14.03
CA CYS A 1046 21.17 -4.46 13.42
C CYS A 1046 22.40 -3.99 12.64
N ASN A 1047 23.62 -4.26 13.11
CA ASN A 1047 24.83 -3.89 12.39
C ASN A 1047 24.99 -4.68 11.09
N LYS A 1048 24.61 -5.97 11.09
CA LYS A 1048 24.71 -6.82 9.91
C LYS A 1048 23.61 -6.56 8.88
N TYR A 1049 22.40 -6.26 9.34
CA TYR A 1049 21.20 -6.20 8.48
C TYR A 1049 20.51 -4.84 8.45
N GLY A 1050 21.06 -3.82 9.13
CA GLY A 1050 20.47 -2.49 9.30
C GLY A 1050 20.29 -1.70 8.00
N ASN A 1051 21.04 -2.02 6.94
CA ASN A 1051 20.83 -1.43 5.61
C ASN A 1051 19.45 -1.74 5.01
N TYR A 1052 18.75 -2.73 5.56
CA TYR A 1052 17.38 -3.10 5.18
C TYR A 1052 16.33 -2.55 6.15
N LEU A 1053 16.75 -1.73 7.12
CA LEU A 1053 15.84 -0.97 7.96
C LEU A 1053 15.02 -0.04 7.06
N TYR A 1054 13.72 -0.32 6.97
CA TYR A 1054 12.77 0.58 6.32
C TYR A 1054 11.84 1.15 7.39
N PRO A 1055 12.04 2.41 7.82
CA PRO A 1055 11.37 2.98 8.98
C PRO A 1055 9.85 2.86 8.98
N LYS A 1056 9.21 2.93 7.81
CA LYS A 1056 7.75 2.82 7.67
C LYS A 1056 7.19 1.42 7.98
N LEU A 1057 8.01 0.37 7.99
CA LEU A 1057 7.60 -1.00 8.33
C LEU A 1057 7.83 -1.33 9.82
N VAL A 1058 8.54 -0.47 10.55
CA VAL A 1058 8.92 -0.70 11.95
C VAL A 1058 8.20 0.30 12.84
N ASN A 1059 7.71 -0.17 13.99
CA ASN A 1059 7.08 0.73 14.96
C ASN A 1059 8.09 1.80 15.45
N LYS A 1060 7.66 3.06 15.55
CA LYS A 1060 8.54 4.20 15.84
C LYS A 1060 9.32 4.07 17.16
N THR A 1061 8.71 3.52 18.21
CA THR A 1061 9.40 3.27 19.48
C THR A 1061 10.53 2.24 19.30
N ARG A 1062 10.33 1.25 18.42
CA ARG A 1062 11.32 0.22 18.10
C ARG A 1062 12.45 0.74 17.21
N LEU A 1063 12.19 1.78 16.39
CA LEU A 1063 13.24 2.46 15.63
C LEU A 1063 14.28 3.09 16.55
N ARG A 1064 13.86 3.66 17.68
CA ARG A 1064 14.79 4.21 18.67
C ARG A 1064 15.65 3.11 19.31
N ILE A 1065 15.07 1.95 19.60
CA ILE A 1065 15.84 0.77 20.07
C ILE A 1065 16.91 0.36 19.05
N ILE A 1066 16.54 0.29 17.77
CA ILE A 1066 17.46 -0.04 16.67
C ILE A 1066 18.57 1.01 16.56
N TYR A 1067 18.21 2.30 16.58
CA TYR A 1067 19.18 3.39 16.48
C TYR A 1067 20.17 3.36 17.64
N CYS A 1068 19.69 3.22 18.88
CA CYS A 1068 20.58 3.07 20.04
C CYS A 1068 21.47 1.83 19.93
N ALA A 1069 20.96 0.71 19.41
CA ALA A 1069 21.76 -0.50 19.20
C ALA A 1069 22.85 -0.30 18.13
N MET A 1070 22.54 0.38 17.02
CA MET A 1070 23.48 0.68 15.94
C MET A 1070 24.56 1.68 16.36
N GLU A 1071 24.21 2.69 17.15
CA GLU A 1071 25.13 3.69 17.70
C GLU A 1071 25.87 3.20 18.95
N ASN A 1072 25.63 1.95 19.39
CA ASN A 1072 26.18 1.37 20.62
C ASN A 1072 25.87 2.19 21.89
N ASP A 1073 24.74 2.90 21.92
CA ASP A 1073 24.27 3.70 23.05
C ASP A 1073 23.42 2.84 24.00
N TYR A 1074 24.11 2.10 24.87
CA TYR A 1074 23.48 1.19 25.83
C TYR A 1074 22.62 1.92 26.89
N GLU A 1075 22.99 3.14 27.29
CA GLU A 1075 22.27 3.91 28.30
C GLU A 1075 20.91 4.40 27.80
N SER A 1076 20.86 4.98 26.59
CA SER A 1076 19.58 5.36 25.98
C SER A 1076 18.75 4.13 25.61
N PHE A 1077 19.38 3.04 25.15
CA PHE A 1077 18.71 1.77 24.93
C PHE A 1077 18.04 1.27 26.21
N LEU A 1078 18.76 1.27 27.34
CA LEU A 1078 18.24 0.85 28.64
C LEU A 1078 17.03 1.67 29.07
N LYS A 1079 17.08 3.00 28.93
CA LYS A 1079 15.95 3.88 29.25
C LYS A 1079 14.70 3.48 28.45
N ILE A 1080 14.83 3.36 27.13
CA ILE A 1080 13.71 3.04 26.23
C ILE A 1080 13.13 1.66 26.55
N VAL A 1081 13.99 0.65 26.70
CA VAL A 1081 13.58 -0.73 26.91
C VAL A 1081 13.00 -0.96 28.31
N ASN A 1082 13.49 -0.25 29.34
CA ASN A 1082 12.91 -0.27 30.68
C ASN A 1082 11.51 0.36 30.71
N THR A 1083 11.27 1.45 29.97
CA THR A 1083 9.93 2.02 29.79
C THR A 1083 8.99 0.97 29.20
N ILE A 1084 9.36 0.35 28.07
CA ILE A 1084 8.54 -0.69 27.42
C ILE A 1084 8.30 -1.91 28.32
N SER A 1085 9.28 -2.28 29.16
CA SER A 1085 9.14 -3.36 30.13
C SER A 1085 8.19 -3.01 31.28
N ASN A 1086 8.02 -1.72 31.62
CA ASN A 1086 7.13 -1.29 32.68
C ASN A 1086 5.66 -1.35 32.27
N ASP A 1087 5.36 -1.11 31.00
CA ASP A 1087 4.00 -1.18 30.43
C ASP A 1087 3.45 -2.62 30.36
N PHE A 1088 4.33 -3.64 30.32
CA PHE A 1088 3.94 -5.06 30.18
C PHE A 1088 3.31 -5.71 31.43
N ARG A 1089 3.06 -4.96 32.52
CA ARG A 1089 2.36 -5.45 33.73
C ARG A 1089 0.85 -5.18 33.74
N LYS A 1090 0.29 -4.60 32.69
CA LYS A 1090 -1.16 -4.54 32.43
C LYS A 1090 -1.52 -5.42 31.24
#